data_AF-A0A4V3JKX2-F1
#
_entry.id   AF-A0A4V3JKX2-F1
#
_cell.length_a   1.000
_cell.length_b   1.000
_cell.length_c   1.000
_cell.angle_alpha   90.00
_cell.angle_beta   90.00
_cell.angle_gamma   90.00
#
_symmetry.space_group_name_H-M   'P 1'
#
loop_
_entity.id
_entity.type
_entity.pdbx_description
1 polymer ?
#
loop_
_entity_poly.entity_id
_entity_poly.type
_entity_poly.pdbx_seq_one_letter_code
_entity_poly.pdbx_strand_id
1 'polypeptide(L)'
;MEPFSDPIHSETPLTGETTEPSFFIPLPKNIASYSMTSQAILEELRVRHRRLEMHGSAEITPSLLLTVDSIPELLSKQVQLTDSHKSQAAIVEAFKELAGLTEHNREAVVYFYPFFLLVDQKLNMRVSMIAPQNKEKTDIVPFRRACFKYSIDLIDQLLKSRAGREFILEEENPGAGLVRSDQKGNPYFFPTKLSYESELESMIRKTMETYGYIPMKDFVMDVISRGKETARLVEIIPGYHLILPNGSHNPEYARHLAVQLDGLKIFSFPYLKKYSTENKYSSFLDKLLDLESKIPRTTEALLKTGVNFVPEITSLLEEFPFEKITTDEGKRVNHSIRESLIILDKLSKRLKEQKKEDAEEAVTTLIKFLGTKIEDNTANTLTLTKLDLKSEIKSLGLKNESEATKTISKIVTALSETYGCLEMKEDTFHILFALDQKKLSKVEANTLTLAKTDSNYRNELPILDQIRVILKNRSDENIDKDEVPEKELEEETDSVSSEKSEPRISFSALQEKFHVPIGVFTFLALASLTTVVSLLLGTLEYIVSGFFMSFLVGLSLGYLYRNDGKKKQVSEKQILTSTSPKENRTLGIAKVAEGFIYPKKFNSIAEKVYDFKRLRNHIEDCVEDIKVQLPPADGKKEVNKIVAEIEHAIIQISVVMKIPEAIQLKNRPKELILSKADFRTILFRTQLAEYYRKEASIYKSDRDQMDYIQFIIRELEFGYNKYLK
;
A
#
# COMPACT_ATOMS: atom_id res chain seq x y z
N MET A 1 43.87 2.19 -13.74
CA MET A 1 42.48 2.61 -13.43
C MET A 1 42.13 3.66 -14.45
N GLU A 2 41.34 3.28 -15.45
CA GLU A 2 40.91 4.18 -16.52
C GLU A 2 40.01 5.30 -15.95
N PRO A 3 40.09 6.52 -16.48
CA PRO A 3 39.32 7.65 -15.99
C PRO A 3 37.87 7.53 -16.47
N PHE A 4 36.93 7.61 -15.52
CA PHE A 4 35.52 7.87 -15.82
C PHE A 4 35.39 9.24 -16.48
N SER A 5 35.01 9.25 -17.76
CA SER A 5 34.59 10.44 -18.48
C SER A 5 33.10 10.68 -18.22
N ASP A 6 32.77 11.38 -17.13
CA ASP A 6 31.42 11.87 -16.86
C ASP A 6 31.17 13.22 -17.59
N PRO A 7 30.04 13.40 -18.29
CA PRO A 7 29.70 14.66 -18.94
C PRO A 7 29.19 15.69 -17.92
N ILE A 8 29.94 16.78 -17.77
CA ILE A 8 29.82 17.91 -16.83
C ILE A 8 28.60 18.83 -17.10
N HIS A 9 27.63 18.41 -17.92
CA HIS A 9 26.53 19.29 -18.35
C HIS A 9 25.16 18.66 -18.13
N SER A 10 24.76 18.41 -16.87
CA SER A 10 23.33 18.31 -16.54
C SER A 10 22.97 18.56 -15.06
N GLU A 11 23.84 19.12 -14.22
CA GLU A 11 23.51 19.48 -12.83
C GLU A 11 23.51 21.01 -12.61
N THR A 12 23.01 21.76 -13.60
CA THR A 12 22.51 23.12 -13.36
C THR A 12 21.18 23.05 -12.61
N PRO A 13 20.91 23.95 -11.65
CA PRO A 13 19.60 24.05 -11.00
C PRO A 13 18.55 24.23 -12.10
N LEU A 14 17.55 23.35 -12.11
CA LEU A 14 16.44 23.38 -13.05
C LEU A 14 15.51 24.56 -12.71
N THR A 15 15.97 25.78 -12.96
CA THR A 15 15.13 27.00 -13.02
C THR A 15 14.76 27.37 -14.46
N GLY A 16 14.90 26.43 -15.40
CA GLY A 16 14.43 26.62 -16.77
C GLY A 16 12.91 26.72 -16.82
N GLU A 17 12.43 27.86 -17.32
CA GLU A 17 11.02 28.21 -17.56
C GLU A 17 10.21 27.00 -18.07
N THR A 18 9.03 26.82 -17.47
CA THR A 18 8.02 25.85 -17.85
C THR A 18 7.48 26.19 -19.24
N THR A 19 8.17 25.71 -20.27
CA THR A 19 7.55 25.58 -21.59
C THR A 19 6.48 24.49 -21.49
N GLU A 20 5.26 24.83 -21.90
CA GLU A 20 4.13 23.88 -21.93
C GLU A 20 4.55 22.59 -22.64
N PRO A 21 4.11 21.41 -22.15
CA PRO A 21 4.47 20.14 -22.78
C PRO A 21 3.97 20.16 -24.23
N SER A 22 4.89 20.05 -25.19
CA SER A 22 4.51 19.91 -26.59
C SER A 22 3.72 18.63 -26.76
N PHE A 23 2.41 18.75 -26.97
CA PHE A 23 1.51 17.61 -27.21
C PHE A 23 1.77 16.92 -28.55
N PHE A 24 2.70 17.46 -29.36
CA PHE A 24 2.99 16.98 -30.69
C PHE A 24 4.48 16.75 -30.90
N ILE A 25 4.80 15.69 -31.63
CA ILE A 25 6.13 15.48 -32.18
C ILE A 25 6.12 15.64 -33.70
N PRO A 26 6.99 16.52 -34.24
CA PRO A 26 7.07 16.82 -35.66
C PRO A 26 7.85 15.75 -36.44
N LEU A 27 7.45 15.56 -37.69
CA LEU A 27 8.20 14.75 -38.65
C LEU A 27 9.59 15.37 -38.89
N PRO A 28 10.67 14.56 -38.94
CA PRO A 28 12.01 15.09 -39.21
C PRO A 28 12.05 15.83 -40.57
N LYS A 29 12.33 17.14 -40.54
CA LYS A 29 12.37 17.99 -41.75
C LYS A 29 13.55 17.66 -42.68
N ASN A 30 14.66 17.19 -42.11
CA ASN A 30 15.85 16.78 -42.86
C ASN A 30 16.39 15.46 -42.30
N ILE A 31 15.93 14.32 -42.80
CA ILE A 31 16.39 13.00 -42.34
C ILE A 31 17.91 12.82 -42.54
N ALA A 32 18.50 13.47 -43.54
CA ALA A 32 19.93 13.37 -43.83
C ALA A 32 20.82 14.10 -42.80
N SER A 33 20.27 14.96 -41.94
CA SER A 33 21.03 15.60 -40.84
C SER A 33 21.15 14.70 -39.60
N TYR A 34 20.54 13.51 -39.61
CA TYR A 34 20.63 12.53 -38.53
C TYR A 34 21.69 11.47 -38.87
N SER A 35 22.37 10.95 -37.85
CA SER A 35 23.31 9.83 -38.01
C SER A 35 22.63 8.60 -38.62
N MET A 36 23.41 7.71 -39.26
CA MET A 36 22.89 6.45 -39.81
C MET A 36 22.19 5.59 -38.74
N THR A 37 22.67 5.65 -37.50
CA THR A 37 22.05 4.99 -36.34
C THR A 37 20.69 5.59 -36.01
N SER A 38 20.58 6.93 -35.94
CA SER A 38 19.30 7.64 -35.75
C SER A 38 18.28 7.33 -36.85
N GLN A 39 18.72 7.32 -38.11
CA GLN A 39 17.87 6.99 -39.26
C GLN A 39 17.32 5.56 -39.18
N ALA A 40 18.16 4.59 -38.79
CA ALA A 40 17.74 3.20 -38.61
C ALA A 40 16.72 3.04 -37.47
N ILE A 41 16.91 3.74 -36.35
CA ILE A 41 15.96 3.74 -35.22
C ILE A 41 14.61 4.34 -35.65
N LEU A 42 14.62 5.47 -36.38
CA LEU A 42 13.41 6.09 -36.90
C LEU A 42 12.64 5.17 -37.85
N GLU A 43 13.34 4.47 -38.73
CA GLU A 43 12.71 3.53 -39.67
C GLU A 43 12.08 2.34 -38.95
N GLU A 44 12.76 1.78 -37.95
CA GLU A 44 12.19 0.71 -37.11
C GLU A 44 10.96 1.16 -36.33
N LEU A 45 11.00 2.37 -35.74
CA LEU A 45 9.84 2.98 -35.10
C LEU A 45 8.69 3.15 -36.10
N ARG A 46 9.00 3.52 -37.34
CA ARG A 46 8.02 3.67 -38.41
C ARG A 46 7.34 2.35 -38.79
N VAL A 47 8.15 1.34 -39.10
CA VAL A 47 7.66 0.02 -39.49
C VAL A 47 6.83 -0.62 -38.38
N ARG A 48 7.29 -0.53 -37.13
CA ARG A 48 6.65 -1.21 -36.00
C ARG A 48 5.33 -0.54 -35.60
N HIS A 49 5.27 0.79 -35.62
CA HIS A 49 4.01 1.50 -35.33
C HIS A 49 2.95 1.25 -36.40
N ARG A 50 3.36 1.27 -37.70
CA ARG A 50 2.45 0.92 -38.80
C ARG A 50 1.88 -0.50 -38.69
N ARG A 51 2.68 -1.47 -38.23
CA ARG A 51 2.18 -2.82 -37.93
C ARG A 51 1.11 -2.79 -36.85
N LEU A 52 1.31 -2.03 -35.77
CA LEU A 52 0.34 -1.93 -34.68
C LEU A 52 -0.98 -1.27 -35.13
N GLU A 53 -0.93 -0.24 -35.97
CA GLU A 53 -2.13 0.40 -36.54
C GLU A 53 -2.94 -0.57 -37.43
N MET A 54 -2.26 -1.38 -38.25
CA MET A 54 -2.90 -2.35 -39.15
C MET A 54 -3.62 -3.49 -38.42
N HIS A 55 -3.32 -3.72 -37.13
CA HIS A 55 -3.95 -4.76 -36.30
C HIS A 55 -5.24 -4.30 -35.60
N GLY A 56 -5.70 -3.06 -35.83
CA GLY A 56 -7.05 -2.61 -35.50
C GLY A 56 -7.38 -2.51 -34.01
N SER A 57 -6.39 -2.50 -33.12
CA SER A 57 -6.61 -2.24 -31.69
C SER A 57 -6.93 -0.76 -31.47
N ALA A 58 -8.02 -0.47 -30.76
CA ALA A 58 -8.35 0.88 -30.31
C ALA A 58 -7.45 1.36 -29.15
N GLU A 59 -6.71 0.45 -28.49
CA GLU A 59 -5.92 0.76 -27.30
C GLU A 59 -4.43 0.44 -27.52
N ILE A 60 -3.56 1.43 -27.28
CA ILE A 60 -2.10 1.31 -27.37
C ILE A 60 -1.62 0.45 -26.19
N THR A 61 -0.93 -0.66 -26.46
CA THR A 61 -0.34 -1.52 -25.42
C THR A 61 1.17 -1.26 -25.30
N PRO A 62 1.67 -0.64 -24.22
CA PRO A 62 3.06 -0.23 -24.08
C PRO A 62 4.09 -1.36 -24.19
N SER A 63 3.76 -2.57 -23.78
CA SER A 63 4.66 -3.73 -23.86
C SER A 63 4.97 -4.18 -25.31
N LEU A 64 4.16 -3.76 -26.29
CA LEU A 64 4.39 -4.06 -27.71
C LEU A 64 5.23 -2.98 -28.41
N LEU A 65 5.35 -1.81 -27.79
CA LEU A 65 6.06 -0.66 -28.32
C LEU A 65 7.57 -0.91 -28.29
N LEU A 66 8.28 -0.16 -29.12
CA LEU A 66 9.72 -0.23 -29.14
C LEU A 66 10.27 0.44 -27.88
N THR A 67 11.19 -0.22 -27.21
CA THR A 67 11.82 0.28 -25.98
C THR A 67 13.32 0.46 -26.17
N VAL A 68 13.89 1.40 -25.42
CA VAL A 68 15.31 1.77 -25.51
C VAL A 68 16.22 0.54 -25.33
N ASP A 69 15.87 -0.38 -24.43
CA ASP A 69 16.61 -1.61 -24.15
C ASP A 69 16.61 -2.63 -25.29
N SER A 70 15.68 -2.53 -26.24
CA SER A 70 15.60 -3.43 -27.40
C SER A 70 16.44 -2.97 -28.61
N ILE A 71 16.91 -1.71 -28.59
CA ILE A 71 17.63 -1.11 -29.73
C ILE A 71 18.96 -1.80 -30.05
N PRO A 72 19.84 -2.14 -29.09
CA PRO A 72 21.10 -2.82 -29.41
C PRO A 72 20.89 -4.13 -30.19
N GLU A 73 19.93 -4.96 -29.76
CA GLU A 73 19.60 -6.21 -30.43
C GLU A 73 19.05 -5.98 -31.85
N LEU A 74 18.19 -4.97 -32.02
CA LEU A 74 17.62 -4.65 -33.33
C LEU A 74 18.66 -4.13 -34.31
N LEU A 75 19.51 -3.20 -33.88
CA LEU A 75 20.58 -2.66 -34.72
C LEU A 75 21.62 -3.74 -35.08
N SER A 76 21.88 -4.69 -34.19
CA SER A 76 22.78 -5.82 -34.50
C SER A 76 22.30 -6.65 -35.70
N LYS A 77 20.99 -6.78 -35.88
CA LYS A 77 20.34 -7.52 -36.98
C LYS A 77 20.29 -6.74 -38.29
N GLN A 78 20.59 -5.44 -38.27
CA GLN A 78 20.59 -4.59 -39.46
C GLN A 78 21.88 -4.82 -40.27
N VAL A 79 21.73 -5.38 -41.46
CA VAL A 79 22.86 -5.71 -42.37
C VAL A 79 23.48 -4.45 -42.99
N GLN A 80 22.70 -3.39 -43.13
CA GLN A 80 23.12 -2.14 -43.78
C GLN A 80 23.98 -1.23 -42.89
N LEU A 81 24.05 -1.51 -41.58
CA LEU A 81 24.85 -0.73 -40.63
C LEU A 81 26.21 -1.39 -40.41
N THR A 82 27.28 -0.58 -40.43
CA THR A 82 28.63 -0.98 -40.00
C THR A 82 28.70 -1.16 -38.48
N ASP A 83 29.72 -1.87 -37.98
CA ASP A 83 29.89 -2.11 -36.54
C ASP A 83 30.06 -0.81 -35.74
N SER A 84 30.67 0.23 -36.32
CA SER A 84 30.78 1.56 -35.72
C SER A 84 29.40 2.17 -35.41
N HIS A 85 28.43 2.02 -36.32
CA HIS A 85 27.06 2.53 -36.16
C HIS A 85 26.19 1.67 -35.24
N LYS A 86 26.64 0.45 -34.90
CA LYS A 86 25.99 -0.45 -33.93
C LYS A 86 26.54 -0.31 -32.52
N SER A 87 27.62 0.46 -32.35
CA SER A 87 28.29 0.64 -31.07
C SER A 87 27.41 1.36 -30.05
N GLN A 88 27.67 1.11 -28.76
CA GLN A 88 26.92 1.77 -27.68
C GLN A 88 27.05 3.30 -27.73
N ALA A 89 28.23 3.81 -28.07
CA ALA A 89 28.45 5.25 -28.21
C ALA A 89 27.56 5.87 -29.31
N ALA A 90 27.46 5.19 -30.46
CA ALA A 90 26.58 5.64 -31.55
C ALA A 90 25.09 5.60 -31.15
N ILE A 91 24.67 4.61 -30.35
CA ILE A 91 23.31 4.54 -29.82
C ILE A 91 23.01 5.71 -28.87
N VAL A 92 23.94 6.01 -27.95
CA VAL A 92 23.82 7.13 -27.01
C VAL A 92 23.72 8.46 -27.75
N GLU A 93 24.57 8.68 -28.76
CA GLU A 93 24.53 9.89 -29.59
C GLU A 93 23.22 9.97 -30.38
N ALA A 94 22.78 8.86 -30.98
CA ALA A 94 21.53 8.80 -31.72
C ALA A 94 20.31 9.14 -30.85
N PHE A 95 20.24 8.62 -29.62
CA PHE A 95 19.14 8.98 -28.72
C PHE A 95 19.14 10.46 -28.34
N LYS A 96 20.31 11.08 -28.15
CA LYS A 96 20.41 12.54 -27.93
C LYS A 96 19.96 13.32 -29.16
N GLU A 97 20.37 12.92 -30.36
CA GLU A 97 19.92 13.54 -31.63
C GLU A 97 18.39 13.48 -31.76
N LEU A 98 17.81 12.30 -31.53
CA LEU A 98 16.37 12.05 -31.66
C LEU A 98 15.54 12.77 -30.58
N ALA A 99 16.11 12.96 -29.39
CA ALA A 99 15.51 13.72 -28.29
C ALA A 99 15.67 15.25 -28.45
N GLY A 100 16.36 15.73 -29.49
CA GLY A 100 16.58 17.17 -29.70
C GLY A 100 17.63 17.79 -28.77
N LEU A 101 18.53 16.97 -28.21
CA LEU A 101 19.52 17.39 -27.19
C LEU A 101 20.91 17.67 -27.78
N THR A 102 21.00 17.90 -29.10
CA THR A 102 22.26 18.18 -29.80
C THR A 102 22.27 19.59 -30.37
N GLU A 103 23.46 20.13 -30.67
CA GLU A 103 23.57 21.49 -31.21
C GLU A 103 22.89 21.66 -32.57
N HIS A 104 22.96 20.62 -33.42
CA HIS A 104 22.46 20.62 -34.79
C HIS A 104 20.99 20.18 -34.90
N ASN A 105 20.52 19.27 -34.03
CA ASN A 105 19.13 18.81 -33.98
C ASN A 105 18.54 19.22 -32.63
N ARG A 106 17.87 20.38 -32.59
CA ARG A 106 17.23 20.96 -31.39
C ARG A 106 15.73 20.64 -31.26
N GLU A 107 15.12 20.13 -32.33
CA GLU A 107 13.70 19.76 -32.36
C GLU A 107 13.60 18.23 -32.11
N ALA A 108 12.91 17.84 -31.04
CA ALA A 108 12.72 16.44 -30.71
C ALA A 108 11.82 15.74 -31.74
N VAL A 109 12.27 14.63 -32.30
CA VAL A 109 11.55 13.84 -33.31
C VAL A 109 11.12 12.46 -32.81
N VAL A 110 11.53 12.10 -31.59
CA VAL A 110 11.09 10.90 -30.88
C VAL A 110 10.67 11.29 -29.46
N TYR A 111 9.52 10.76 -29.02
CA TYR A 111 9.06 10.92 -27.64
C TYR A 111 9.55 9.74 -26.83
N PHE A 112 10.13 10.01 -25.67
CA PHE A 112 10.56 8.99 -24.72
C PHE A 112 9.65 9.05 -23.50
N TYR A 113 9.06 7.91 -23.13
CA TYR A 113 8.19 7.85 -21.97
C TYR A 113 8.40 6.55 -21.17
N PRO A 114 8.70 6.64 -19.86
CA PRO A 114 8.81 5.48 -18.99
C PRO A 114 7.48 4.77 -18.74
N PHE A 115 7.55 3.47 -18.51
CA PHE A 115 6.47 2.70 -17.93
C PHE A 115 7.03 1.58 -17.06
N PHE A 116 6.26 1.19 -16.05
CA PHE A 116 6.59 0.09 -15.16
C PHE A 116 6.02 -1.23 -15.68
N LEU A 117 6.75 -2.31 -15.49
CA LEU A 117 6.29 -3.66 -15.72
C LEU A 117 6.85 -4.62 -14.67
N LEU A 118 6.16 -5.72 -14.47
CA LEU A 118 6.57 -6.79 -13.56
C LEU A 118 7.23 -7.90 -14.39
N VAL A 119 8.54 -8.12 -14.21
CA VAL A 119 9.29 -9.22 -14.82
C VAL A 119 9.83 -10.08 -13.69
N ASP A 120 9.52 -11.37 -13.69
CA ASP A 120 9.99 -12.32 -12.66
C ASP A 120 9.73 -11.82 -11.22
N GLN A 121 8.54 -11.24 -10.99
CA GLN A 121 8.13 -10.63 -9.72
C GLN A 121 8.96 -9.40 -9.29
N LYS A 122 9.85 -8.89 -10.14
CA LYS A 122 10.59 -7.65 -9.94
C LYS A 122 9.95 -6.52 -10.73
N LEU A 123 9.77 -5.38 -10.07
CA LEU A 123 9.38 -4.14 -10.71
C LEU A 123 10.54 -3.62 -11.57
N ASN A 124 10.32 -3.49 -12.87
CA ASN A 124 11.28 -2.94 -13.81
C ASN A 124 10.67 -1.73 -14.51
N MET A 125 11.49 -0.71 -14.73
CA MET A 125 11.13 0.44 -15.54
C MET A 125 11.76 0.29 -16.93
N ARG A 126 10.95 0.45 -17.98
CA ARG A 126 11.40 0.54 -19.36
C ARG A 126 10.99 1.88 -19.95
N VAL A 127 11.73 2.32 -20.95
CA VAL A 127 11.45 3.57 -21.67
C VAL A 127 10.96 3.21 -23.06
N SER A 128 9.73 3.58 -23.37
CA SER A 128 9.12 3.40 -24.68
C SER A 128 9.37 4.61 -25.58
N MET A 129 9.40 4.36 -26.88
CA MET A 129 9.64 5.36 -27.92
C MET A 129 8.50 5.42 -28.92
N ILE A 130 8.13 6.63 -29.35
CA ILE A 130 7.22 6.87 -30.48
C ILE A 130 7.77 7.98 -31.38
N ALA A 131 7.65 7.77 -32.69
CA ALA A 131 8.00 8.73 -33.72
C ALA A 131 6.79 8.96 -34.66
N PRO A 132 6.71 10.12 -35.33
CA PRO A 132 5.68 10.41 -36.32
C PRO A 132 5.80 9.52 -37.56
N GLN A 133 4.65 9.15 -38.12
CA GLN A 133 4.53 8.05 -39.08
C GLN A 133 4.21 8.54 -40.50
N ASN A 134 3.14 9.33 -40.63
CA ASN A 134 2.59 9.76 -41.92
C ASN A 134 2.04 11.21 -41.90
N LYS A 135 1.99 11.86 -40.72
CA LYS A 135 1.52 13.23 -40.53
C LYS A 135 2.71 14.12 -40.19
N GLU A 136 2.68 15.39 -40.60
CA GLU A 136 3.70 16.39 -40.26
C GLU A 136 3.96 16.48 -38.76
N LYS A 137 2.97 16.09 -37.94
CA LYS A 137 3.09 15.95 -36.49
C LYS A 137 2.21 14.81 -35.96
N THR A 138 2.65 14.17 -34.89
CA THR A 138 1.90 13.12 -34.16
C THR A 138 1.53 13.60 -32.77
N ASP A 139 0.24 13.44 -32.40
CA ASP A 139 -0.24 13.66 -31.04
C ASP A 139 0.28 12.54 -30.11
N ILE A 140 1.06 12.93 -29.09
CA ILE A 140 1.66 11.99 -28.13
C ILE A 140 0.75 11.70 -26.94
N VAL A 141 -0.35 12.43 -26.75
CA VAL A 141 -1.24 12.29 -25.59
C VAL A 141 -1.81 10.87 -25.45
N PRO A 142 -2.32 10.21 -26.50
CA PRO A 142 -2.81 8.84 -26.39
C PRO A 142 -1.72 7.86 -25.97
N PHE A 143 -0.49 8.05 -26.49
CA PHE A 143 0.67 7.23 -26.16
C PHE A 143 1.08 7.42 -24.69
N ARG A 144 1.26 8.67 -24.24
CA ARG A 144 1.58 9.01 -22.85
C ARG A 144 0.56 8.41 -21.89
N ARG A 145 -0.74 8.62 -22.16
CA ARG A 145 -1.83 8.07 -21.35
C ARG A 145 -1.81 6.56 -21.28
N ALA A 146 -1.52 5.87 -22.39
CA ALA A 146 -1.44 4.41 -22.42
C ALA A 146 -0.26 3.89 -21.58
N CYS A 147 0.94 4.46 -21.76
CA CYS A 147 2.12 4.12 -20.97
C CYS A 147 1.93 4.38 -19.47
N PHE A 148 1.33 5.52 -19.12
CA PHE A 148 1.03 5.84 -17.74
C PHE A 148 -0.04 4.90 -17.16
N LYS A 149 -1.15 4.70 -17.88
CA LYS A 149 -2.24 3.79 -17.46
C LYS A 149 -1.75 2.39 -17.16
N TYR A 150 -0.84 1.86 -17.99
CA TYR A 150 -0.22 0.55 -17.77
C TYR A 150 0.58 0.48 -16.46
N SER A 151 1.09 1.62 -16.00
CA SER A 151 1.94 1.73 -14.82
C SER A 151 1.17 2.07 -13.54
N ILE A 152 -0.09 2.50 -13.60
CA ILE A 152 -0.84 3.05 -12.45
C ILE A 152 -0.82 2.10 -11.25
N ASP A 153 -1.22 0.84 -11.44
CA ASP A 153 -1.30 -0.13 -10.33
C ASP A 153 0.09 -0.39 -9.71
N LEU A 154 1.14 -0.36 -10.52
CA LEU A 154 2.52 -0.57 -10.08
C LEU A 154 3.08 0.66 -9.37
N ILE A 155 2.74 1.87 -9.83
CA ILE A 155 3.06 3.14 -9.15
C ILE A 155 2.37 3.17 -7.80
N ASP A 156 1.09 2.80 -7.74
CA ASP A 156 0.36 2.72 -6.47
C ASP A 156 1.00 1.67 -5.55
N GLN A 157 1.44 0.52 -6.06
CA GLN A 157 2.19 -0.44 -5.23
C GLN A 157 3.53 0.12 -4.75
N LEU A 158 4.27 0.84 -5.60
CA LEU A 158 5.55 1.45 -5.26
C LEU A 158 5.39 2.52 -4.18
N LEU A 159 4.43 3.43 -4.32
CA LEU A 159 4.10 4.43 -3.30
C LEU A 159 3.74 3.77 -1.97
N LYS A 160 2.90 2.71 -1.99
CA LYS A 160 2.52 1.98 -0.77
C LYS A 160 3.71 1.30 -0.13
N SER A 161 4.59 0.67 -0.92
CA SER A 161 5.79 0.02 -0.41
C SER A 161 6.79 1.02 0.15
N ARG A 162 6.90 2.20 -0.45
CA ARG A 162 7.84 3.25 0.00
C ARG A 162 7.33 3.93 1.26
N ALA A 163 6.03 4.12 1.40
CA ALA A 163 5.37 4.58 2.62
C ALA A 163 5.60 3.64 3.82
N GLY A 164 5.76 2.33 3.59
CA GLY A 164 6.06 1.35 4.64
C GLY A 164 7.54 1.24 5.00
N ARG A 165 8.44 2.00 4.35
CA ARG A 165 9.88 1.96 4.61
C ARG A 165 10.35 3.27 5.21
N GLU A 166 11.04 3.18 6.33
CA GLU A 166 11.65 4.32 6.98
C GLU A 166 12.77 4.92 6.12
N PHE A 167 12.83 6.25 6.02
CA PHE A 167 13.97 6.92 5.41
C PHE A 167 15.19 6.82 6.33
N ILE A 168 16.22 6.07 5.88
CA ILE A 168 17.43 5.83 6.67
C ILE A 168 18.38 7.02 6.51
N LEU A 169 18.78 7.59 7.64
CA LEU A 169 19.74 8.70 7.71
C LEU A 169 21.12 8.19 8.13
N GLU A 170 22.17 8.84 7.65
CA GLU A 170 23.53 8.63 8.17
C GLU A 170 23.61 9.03 9.65
N GLU A 171 24.43 8.36 10.45
CA GLU A 171 24.50 8.62 11.90
C GLU A 171 25.05 10.01 12.23
N GLU A 172 26.03 10.46 11.44
CA GLU A 172 26.65 11.77 11.53
C GLU A 172 26.49 12.55 10.23
N ASN A 173 26.29 13.87 10.34
CA ASN A 173 26.14 14.79 9.22
C ASN A 173 25.12 14.31 8.16
N PRO A 174 23.87 14.00 8.55
CA PRO A 174 22.87 13.46 7.64
C PRO A 174 22.59 14.37 6.44
N GLY A 175 22.91 15.66 6.52
CA GLY A 175 22.79 16.67 5.47
C GLY A 175 23.89 16.66 4.42
N ALA A 176 24.98 15.91 4.61
CA ALA A 176 26.13 15.89 3.70
C ALA A 176 25.72 15.49 2.28
N GLY A 177 24.76 14.58 2.14
CA GLY A 177 24.24 14.14 0.83
C GLY A 177 23.60 15.25 -0.01
N LEU A 178 23.22 16.39 0.58
CA LEU A 178 22.68 17.56 -0.14
C LEU A 178 23.76 18.46 -0.76
N VAL A 179 25.03 18.27 -0.36
CA VAL A 179 26.15 19.11 -0.81
C VAL A 179 27.05 18.28 -1.73
N ARG A 180 27.45 18.83 -2.87
CA ARG A 180 28.42 18.22 -3.78
C ARG A 180 29.42 19.25 -4.24
N SER A 181 30.67 18.85 -4.43
CA SER A 181 31.69 19.73 -5.00
C SER A 181 31.75 19.56 -6.51
N ASP A 182 31.96 20.67 -7.22
CA ASP A 182 32.30 20.64 -8.65
C ASP A 182 33.75 20.14 -8.87
N GLN A 183 34.16 20.02 -10.14
CA GLN A 183 35.52 19.61 -10.51
C GLN A 183 36.62 20.57 -10.02
N LYS A 184 36.26 21.82 -9.69
CA LYS A 184 37.16 22.83 -9.14
C LYS A 184 37.17 22.82 -7.61
N GLY A 185 36.40 21.93 -6.98
CA GLY A 185 36.27 21.81 -5.53
C GLY A 185 35.26 22.77 -4.90
N ASN A 186 34.51 23.55 -5.67
CA ASN A 186 33.51 24.48 -5.13
C ASN A 186 32.25 23.72 -4.70
N PRO A 187 31.77 23.89 -3.46
CA PRO A 187 30.55 23.22 -3.01
C PRO A 187 29.28 23.86 -3.63
N TYR A 188 28.34 22.98 -3.99
CA TYR A 188 26.99 23.25 -4.47
C TYR A 188 25.99 22.57 -3.56
N PHE A 189 24.86 23.22 -3.35
CA PHE A 189 23.80 22.75 -2.48
C PHE A 189 22.53 22.50 -3.27
N PHE A 190 21.95 21.33 -3.08
CA PHE A 190 20.79 20.84 -3.80
C PHE A 190 19.65 20.57 -2.81
N PRO A 191 18.96 21.61 -2.32
CA PRO A 191 17.99 21.46 -1.23
C PRO A 191 16.79 20.58 -1.62
N THR A 192 16.42 20.51 -2.90
CA THR A 192 15.34 19.66 -3.41
C THR A 192 15.75 18.20 -3.67
N LYS A 193 17.01 17.82 -3.46
CA LYS A 193 17.52 16.47 -3.79
C LYS A 193 16.85 15.32 -3.02
N LEU A 194 16.23 15.61 -1.88
CA LEU A 194 15.47 14.63 -1.09
C LEU A 194 14.02 14.50 -1.53
N SER A 195 13.57 15.30 -2.49
CA SER A 195 12.22 15.21 -3.03
C SER A 195 11.97 13.86 -3.67
N TYR A 196 10.71 13.45 -3.67
CA TYR A 196 10.31 12.25 -4.41
C TYR A 196 10.52 12.42 -5.92
N GLU A 197 10.45 13.64 -6.46
CA GLU A 197 10.87 13.96 -7.83
C GLU A 197 12.31 13.55 -8.10
N SER A 198 13.23 13.89 -7.20
CA SER A 198 14.64 13.51 -7.32
C SER A 198 14.84 11.99 -7.23
N GLU A 199 14.04 11.29 -6.42
CA GLU A 199 14.02 9.83 -6.38
C GLU A 199 13.60 9.24 -7.74
N LEU A 200 12.52 9.77 -8.34
CA LEU A 200 12.04 9.36 -9.66
C LEU A 200 13.07 9.67 -10.76
N GLU A 201 13.68 10.85 -10.75
CA GLU A 201 14.74 11.22 -11.70
C GLU A 201 15.96 10.31 -11.58
N SER A 202 16.34 9.92 -10.35
CA SER A 202 17.40 8.95 -10.10
C SER A 202 17.06 7.57 -10.69
N MET A 203 15.81 7.12 -10.54
CA MET A 203 15.34 5.89 -11.19
C MET A 203 15.44 5.99 -12.72
N ILE A 204 15.04 7.11 -13.31
CA ILE A 204 15.11 7.32 -14.78
C ILE A 204 16.56 7.32 -15.24
N ARG A 205 17.45 8.01 -14.52
CA ARG A 205 18.87 8.06 -14.81
C ARG A 205 19.50 6.66 -14.76
N LYS A 206 19.14 5.84 -13.77
CA LYS A 206 19.58 4.46 -13.67
C LYS A 206 19.08 3.60 -14.84
N THR A 207 17.81 3.75 -15.23
CA THR A 207 17.26 3.02 -16.39
C THR A 207 17.93 3.44 -17.71
N MET A 208 18.38 4.69 -17.81
CA MET A 208 19.04 5.25 -19.00
C MET A 208 20.57 5.21 -18.93
N GLU A 209 21.17 4.61 -17.90
CA GLU A 209 22.62 4.68 -17.62
C GLU A 209 23.46 4.25 -18.82
N THR A 210 23.11 3.13 -19.45
CA THR A 210 23.81 2.63 -20.64
C THR A 210 23.49 3.44 -21.89
N TYR A 211 22.35 4.12 -21.96
CA TYR A 211 21.81 4.74 -23.17
C TYR A 211 21.95 6.27 -23.20
N GLY A 212 22.51 6.86 -22.15
CA GLY A 212 22.58 8.30 -21.97
C GLY A 212 21.30 8.87 -21.38
N TYR A 213 21.43 9.70 -20.36
CA TYR A 213 20.28 10.30 -19.67
C TYR A 213 19.50 11.25 -20.59
N ILE A 214 18.19 11.03 -20.67
CA ILE A 214 17.21 11.93 -21.31
C ILE A 214 16.23 12.37 -20.22
N PRO A 215 16.06 13.69 -19.97
CA PRO A 215 15.08 14.18 -19.00
C PRO A 215 13.64 13.85 -19.41
N MET A 216 12.89 13.16 -18.56
CA MET A 216 11.49 12.74 -18.83
C MET A 216 10.54 13.37 -17.80
N LYS A 217 10.52 14.72 -17.76
CA LYS A 217 9.77 15.50 -16.76
C LYS A 217 8.27 15.21 -16.75
N ASP A 218 7.68 14.92 -17.91
CA ASP A 218 6.27 14.55 -18.06
C ASP A 218 5.87 13.36 -17.18
N PHE A 219 6.71 12.33 -17.14
CA PHE A 219 6.46 11.14 -16.34
C PHE A 219 6.55 11.44 -14.85
N VAL A 220 7.54 12.23 -14.44
CA VAL A 220 7.65 12.70 -13.05
C VAL A 220 6.38 13.45 -12.65
N MET A 221 5.92 14.39 -13.48
CA MET A 221 4.68 15.14 -13.22
C MET A 221 3.44 14.25 -13.14
N ASP A 222 3.31 13.24 -14.01
CA ASP A 222 2.17 12.31 -13.98
C ASP A 222 2.18 11.46 -12.71
N VAL A 223 3.35 10.96 -12.29
CA VAL A 223 3.50 10.20 -11.04
C VAL A 223 3.18 11.07 -9.82
N ILE A 224 3.68 12.31 -9.78
CA ILE A 224 3.38 13.26 -8.70
C ILE A 224 1.88 13.58 -8.65
N SER A 225 1.26 13.83 -9.80
CA SER A 225 -0.19 14.10 -9.89
C SER A 225 -1.00 12.92 -9.35
N ARG A 226 -0.65 11.69 -9.73
CA ARG A 226 -1.28 10.48 -9.20
C ARG A 226 -1.08 10.31 -7.68
N GLY A 227 0.11 10.59 -7.18
CA GLY A 227 0.41 10.50 -5.75
C GLY A 227 -0.38 11.54 -4.92
N LYS A 228 -0.62 12.73 -5.48
CA LYS A 228 -1.50 13.75 -4.88
C LYS A 228 -2.97 13.33 -4.89
N GLU A 229 -3.48 12.85 -6.02
CA GLU A 229 -4.86 12.37 -6.16
C GLU A 229 -5.19 11.23 -5.19
N THR A 230 -4.20 10.37 -4.91
CA THR A 230 -4.34 9.25 -3.97
C THR A 230 -4.02 9.61 -2.52
N ALA A 231 -3.76 10.89 -2.22
CA ALA A 231 -3.38 11.41 -0.90
C ALA A 231 -2.15 10.71 -0.27
N ARG A 232 -1.21 10.25 -1.11
CA ARG A 232 0.03 9.57 -0.67
C ARG A 232 1.25 10.47 -0.70
N LEU A 233 1.16 11.58 -1.43
CA LEU A 233 2.19 12.60 -1.49
C LEU A 233 1.72 13.91 -0.84
N VAL A 234 2.63 14.54 -0.10
CA VAL A 234 2.44 15.91 0.40
C VAL A 234 3.44 16.83 -0.26
N GLU A 235 2.93 17.95 -0.76
CA GLU A 235 3.74 19.05 -1.27
C GLU A 235 4.27 19.90 -0.09
N ILE A 236 5.59 20.06 -0.03
CA ILE A 236 6.25 21.02 0.88
C ILE A 236 6.41 22.36 0.18
N ILE A 237 6.99 22.32 -1.02
CA ILE A 237 7.06 23.39 -2.01
C ILE A 237 6.90 22.79 -3.41
N PRO A 238 6.59 23.58 -4.46
CA PRO A 238 6.60 23.08 -5.83
C PRO A 238 7.95 22.42 -6.17
N GLY A 239 7.92 21.18 -6.66
CA GLY A 239 9.13 20.38 -6.95
C GLY A 239 9.73 19.66 -5.73
N TYR A 240 9.06 19.68 -4.57
CA TYR A 240 9.48 18.93 -3.38
C TYR A 240 8.28 18.24 -2.72
N HIS A 241 8.06 16.99 -3.12
CA HIS A 241 7.05 16.12 -2.48
C HIS A 241 7.66 15.09 -1.56
N LEU A 242 6.92 14.77 -0.50
CA LEU A 242 7.22 13.69 0.45
C LEU A 242 6.19 12.58 0.33
N ILE A 243 6.65 11.33 0.47
CA ILE A 243 5.76 10.18 0.63
C ILE A 243 5.34 10.07 2.08
N LEU A 244 4.04 9.95 2.33
CA LEU A 244 3.51 9.79 3.67
C LEU A 244 3.42 8.31 4.09
N PRO A 245 3.94 7.94 5.27
CA PRO A 245 3.69 6.62 5.85
C PRO A 245 2.25 6.49 6.38
N ASN A 246 1.68 5.28 6.33
CA ASN A 246 0.36 5.01 6.88
C ASN A 246 0.43 5.04 8.43
N GLY A 247 0.03 6.15 9.06
CA GLY A 247 -0.27 6.21 10.49
C GLY A 247 0.32 7.40 11.27
N SER A 248 1.46 7.96 10.89
CA SER A 248 1.96 9.23 11.46
C SER A 248 2.96 9.88 10.51
N HIS A 249 2.71 11.13 10.12
CA HIS A 249 3.58 11.90 9.21
C HIS A 249 4.83 12.49 9.93
N ASN A 250 4.91 12.33 11.25
CA ASN A 250 5.83 13.07 12.14
C ASN A 250 7.29 12.68 11.89
N PRO A 251 7.62 11.39 11.76
CA PRO A 251 9.01 11.00 11.66
C PRO A 251 9.58 11.39 10.28
N GLU A 252 8.78 11.45 9.21
CA GLU A 252 9.28 11.89 7.90
C GLU A 252 9.56 13.40 7.85
N TYR A 253 8.64 14.25 8.33
CA TYR A 253 8.93 15.69 8.39
C TYR A 253 10.13 16.01 9.28
N ALA A 254 10.29 15.31 10.40
CA ALA A 254 11.42 15.48 11.30
C ALA A 254 12.75 15.07 10.65
N ARG A 255 12.76 13.94 9.92
CA ARG A 255 13.94 13.48 9.16
C ARG A 255 14.32 14.47 8.06
N HIS A 256 13.37 14.89 7.24
CA HIS A 256 13.64 15.87 6.19
C HIS A 256 14.14 17.20 6.78
N LEU A 257 13.57 17.65 7.89
CA LEU A 257 14.04 18.86 8.58
C LEU A 257 15.47 18.70 9.08
N ALA A 258 15.81 17.57 9.71
CA ALA A 258 17.17 17.30 10.20
C ALA A 258 18.20 17.34 9.08
N VAL A 259 17.91 16.70 7.95
CA VAL A 259 18.81 16.67 6.78
C VAL A 259 18.95 18.06 6.16
N GLN A 260 17.86 18.81 6.00
CA GLN A 260 17.89 20.18 5.46
C GLN A 260 18.69 21.12 6.37
N LEU A 261 18.46 21.04 7.68
CA LEU A 261 19.13 21.88 8.67
C LEU A 261 20.65 21.67 8.64
N ASP A 262 21.05 20.39 8.66
CA ASP A 262 22.46 20.02 8.65
C ASP A 262 23.12 20.33 7.30
N GLY A 263 22.44 20.07 6.17
CA GLY A 263 22.96 20.38 4.84
C GLY A 263 23.14 21.88 4.62
N LEU A 264 22.17 22.68 5.07
CA LEU A 264 22.26 24.14 5.04
C LEU A 264 23.45 24.64 5.87
N LYS A 265 23.67 24.08 7.07
CA LYS A 265 24.83 24.40 7.91
C LYS A 265 26.15 24.08 7.20
N ILE A 266 26.30 22.84 6.70
CA ILE A 266 27.50 22.36 6.00
C ILE A 266 27.83 23.24 4.80
N PHE A 267 26.82 23.67 4.04
CA PHE A 267 26.99 24.51 2.87
C PHE A 267 27.24 25.98 3.21
N SER A 268 26.39 26.60 4.03
CA SER A 268 26.35 28.06 4.18
C SER A 268 27.44 28.58 5.12
N PHE A 269 27.77 27.86 6.19
CA PHE A 269 28.68 28.39 7.23
C PHE A 269 30.10 28.62 6.70
N PRO A 270 30.70 27.73 5.89
CA PRO A 270 32.01 27.99 5.28
C PRO A 270 32.03 29.28 4.44
N TYR A 271 30.99 29.51 3.64
CA TYR A 271 30.86 30.72 2.82
C TYR A 271 30.69 31.97 3.66
N LEU A 272 29.82 31.92 4.66
CA LEU A 272 29.56 33.05 5.53
C LEU A 272 30.80 33.43 6.35
N LYS A 273 31.56 32.45 6.86
CA LYS A 273 32.86 32.71 7.52
C LYS A 273 33.84 33.43 6.61
N LYS A 274 33.98 32.93 5.37
CA LYS A 274 34.85 33.53 4.35
C LYS A 274 34.44 34.97 4.06
N TYR A 275 33.17 35.19 3.69
CA TYR A 275 32.68 36.53 3.35
C TYR A 275 32.71 37.49 4.54
N SER A 276 32.43 37.01 5.76
CA SER A 276 32.49 37.85 6.96
C SER A 276 33.92 38.28 7.29
N THR A 277 34.90 37.40 7.08
CA THR A 277 36.32 37.71 7.27
C THR A 277 36.81 38.71 6.24
N GLU A 278 36.50 38.47 4.95
CA GLU A 278 36.87 39.36 3.84
C GLU A 278 36.27 40.77 3.99
N ASN A 279 35.03 40.86 4.50
CA ASN A 279 34.29 42.13 4.65
C ASN A 279 34.34 42.72 6.08
N LYS A 280 35.11 42.12 6.99
CA LYS A 280 35.30 42.55 8.39
C LYS A 280 34.01 42.63 9.23
N TYR A 281 33.09 41.68 9.05
CA TYR A 281 31.86 41.55 9.85
C TYR A 281 32.09 40.73 11.13
N SER A 282 32.93 41.23 12.06
CA SER A 282 33.32 40.49 13.27
C SER A 282 32.14 40.11 14.17
N SER A 283 31.21 41.03 14.43
CA SER A 283 30.03 40.76 15.26
C SER A 283 29.13 39.66 14.68
N PHE A 284 29.03 39.56 13.36
CA PHE A 284 28.29 38.48 12.70
C PHE A 284 29.05 37.16 12.81
N LEU A 285 30.36 37.18 12.61
CA LEU A 285 31.21 35.99 12.72
C LEU A 285 31.13 35.35 14.12
N ASP A 286 31.12 36.17 15.19
CA ASP A 286 30.99 35.68 16.56
C ASP A 286 29.64 34.97 16.79
N LYS A 287 28.53 35.57 16.31
CA LYS A 287 27.19 34.94 16.35
C LYS A 287 27.16 33.61 15.58
N LEU A 288 27.79 33.57 14.40
CA LEU A 288 27.85 32.36 13.57
C LEU A 288 28.61 31.23 14.25
N LEU A 289 29.77 31.53 14.86
CA LEU A 289 30.58 30.53 15.57
C LEU A 289 29.89 30.02 16.84
N ASP A 290 29.23 30.90 17.59
CA ASP A 290 28.42 30.51 18.76
C ASP A 290 27.29 29.56 18.34
N LEU A 291 26.54 29.89 17.29
CA LEU A 291 25.47 29.03 16.77
C LEU A 291 25.99 27.68 16.25
N GLU A 292 27.10 27.67 15.52
CA GLU A 292 27.73 26.43 15.02
C GLU A 292 28.15 25.48 16.14
N SER A 293 28.56 26.01 17.28
CA SER A 293 28.95 25.20 18.44
C SER A 293 27.77 24.51 19.12
N LYS A 294 26.55 25.05 18.97
CA LYS A 294 25.32 24.56 19.61
C LYS A 294 24.55 23.56 18.74
N ILE A 295 24.64 23.67 17.41
CA ILE A 295 23.90 22.80 16.49
C ILE A 295 24.49 21.38 16.52
N PRO A 296 23.68 20.35 16.83
CA PRO A 296 24.15 18.97 16.84
C PRO A 296 24.62 18.49 15.45
N ARG A 297 25.50 17.49 15.44
CA ARG A 297 25.97 16.82 14.21
C ARG A 297 25.43 15.40 14.04
N THR A 298 24.92 14.81 15.11
CA THR A 298 24.37 13.44 15.10
C THR A 298 22.89 13.46 14.76
N THR A 299 22.45 12.45 14.01
CA THR A 299 21.05 12.31 13.57
C THR A 299 20.09 12.25 14.74
N GLU A 300 20.39 11.46 15.78
CA GLU A 300 19.51 11.33 16.94
C GLU A 300 19.26 12.67 17.64
N ALA A 301 20.30 13.47 17.82
CA ALA A 301 20.18 14.78 18.45
C ALA A 301 19.43 15.78 17.54
N LEU A 302 19.71 15.78 16.23
CA LEU A 302 19.02 16.62 15.25
C LEU A 302 17.52 16.31 15.19
N LEU A 303 17.12 15.04 15.22
CA LEU A 303 15.70 14.65 15.26
C LEU A 303 14.99 15.14 16.53
N LYS A 304 15.70 15.18 17.67
CA LYS A 304 15.14 15.60 18.96
C LYS A 304 15.06 17.11 19.12
N THR A 305 16.12 17.84 18.77
CA THR A 305 16.26 19.28 19.09
C THR A 305 16.42 20.18 17.87
N GLY A 306 16.59 19.63 16.65
CA GLY A 306 16.86 20.40 15.43
C GLY A 306 15.80 21.46 15.11
N VAL A 307 14.52 21.16 15.36
CA VAL A 307 13.41 22.10 15.14
C VAL A 307 13.58 23.40 15.94
N ASN A 308 14.21 23.34 17.11
CA ASN A 308 14.39 24.50 17.98
C ASN A 308 15.42 25.49 17.42
N PHE A 309 16.34 25.04 16.57
CA PHE A 309 17.38 25.88 15.97
C PHE A 309 16.92 26.56 14.66
N VAL A 310 15.79 26.15 14.08
CA VAL A 310 15.29 26.74 12.83
C VAL A 310 15.10 28.26 12.91
N PRO A 311 14.48 28.84 13.97
CA PRO A 311 14.30 30.29 14.08
C PRO A 311 15.64 31.04 14.18
N GLU A 312 16.58 30.50 14.97
CA GLU A 312 17.89 31.13 15.21
C GLU A 312 18.76 31.12 13.94
N ILE A 313 18.81 30.00 13.22
CA ILE A 313 19.50 29.90 11.92
C ILE A 313 18.84 30.82 10.89
N THR A 314 17.50 30.82 10.81
CA THR A 314 16.78 31.67 9.85
C THR A 314 17.12 33.15 10.10
N SER A 315 16.99 33.61 11.34
CA SER A 315 17.32 35.00 11.69
C SER A 315 18.77 35.36 11.36
N LEU A 316 19.72 34.47 11.65
CA LEU A 316 21.14 34.72 11.36
C LEU A 316 21.39 34.81 9.85
N LEU A 317 20.85 33.88 9.06
CA LEU A 317 21.04 33.85 7.62
C LEU A 317 20.35 35.02 6.90
N GLU A 318 19.24 35.51 7.44
CA GLU A 318 18.55 36.69 6.92
C GLU A 318 19.23 38.02 7.30
N GLU A 319 19.92 38.08 8.44
CA GLU A 319 20.71 39.24 8.88
C GLU A 319 21.91 39.50 7.95
N PHE A 320 22.43 38.48 7.28
CA PHE A 320 23.63 38.60 6.46
C PHE A 320 23.40 39.45 5.19
N PRO A 321 24.24 40.48 4.92
CA PRO A 321 23.99 41.45 3.84
C PRO A 321 24.45 40.93 2.47
N PHE A 322 23.80 39.88 1.94
CA PHE A 322 24.11 39.30 0.64
C PHE A 322 24.05 40.30 -0.53
N GLU A 323 23.25 41.36 -0.41
CA GLU A 323 23.15 42.43 -1.41
C GLU A 323 24.49 43.15 -1.66
N LYS A 324 25.40 43.14 -0.67
CA LYS A 324 26.73 43.71 -0.80
C LYS A 324 27.71 42.80 -1.55
N ILE A 325 27.34 41.53 -1.79
CA ILE A 325 28.17 40.56 -2.51
C ILE A 325 27.71 40.51 -3.96
N THR A 326 28.50 41.11 -4.86
CA THR A 326 28.15 41.23 -6.28
C THR A 326 28.63 40.05 -7.13
N THR A 327 29.44 39.15 -6.57
CA THR A 327 29.98 37.97 -7.28
C THR A 327 28.88 36.97 -7.63
N ASP A 328 29.03 36.28 -8.76
CA ASP A 328 28.07 35.24 -9.17
C ASP A 328 28.02 34.10 -8.16
N GLU A 329 29.14 33.78 -7.51
CA GLU A 329 29.19 32.83 -6.40
C GLU A 329 28.32 33.29 -5.23
N GLY A 330 28.43 34.55 -4.81
CA GLY A 330 27.64 35.10 -3.71
C GLY A 330 26.15 35.10 -4.01
N LYS A 331 25.75 35.46 -5.24
CA LYS A 331 24.35 35.40 -5.69
C LYS A 331 23.81 33.97 -5.67
N ARG A 332 24.58 33.00 -6.16
CA ARG A 332 24.24 31.56 -6.12
C ARG A 332 24.08 31.07 -4.69
N VAL A 333 25.03 31.38 -3.81
CA VAL A 333 24.99 30.99 -2.39
C VAL A 333 23.75 31.56 -1.71
N ASN A 334 23.45 32.85 -1.91
CA ASN A 334 22.23 33.47 -1.39
C ASN A 334 20.97 32.74 -1.88
N HIS A 335 20.88 32.46 -3.18
CA HIS A 335 19.74 31.75 -3.76
C HIS A 335 19.52 30.37 -3.12
N SER A 336 20.55 29.55 -3.03
CA SER A 336 20.47 28.21 -2.41
C SER A 336 20.12 28.26 -0.92
N ILE A 337 20.62 29.27 -0.19
CA ILE A 337 20.25 29.50 1.22
C ILE A 337 18.76 29.83 1.32
N ARG A 338 18.26 30.76 0.51
CA ARG A 338 16.86 31.20 0.53
C ARG A 338 15.91 30.05 0.20
N GLU A 339 16.25 29.23 -0.79
CA GLU A 339 15.45 28.05 -1.16
C GLU A 339 15.32 27.06 0.01
N SER A 340 16.44 26.74 0.70
CA SER A 340 16.42 25.83 1.85
C SER A 340 15.72 26.41 3.07
N LEU A 341 15.82 27.72 3.32
CA LEU A 341 15.07 28.40 4.39
C LEU A 341 13.56 28.28 4.19
N ILE A 342 13.07 28.41 2.95
CA ILE A 342 11.64 28.21 2.62
C ILE A 342 11.21 26.78 2.95
N ILE A 343 12.02 25.78 2.57
CA ILE A 343 11.76 24.36 2.87
C ILE A 343 11.73 24.13 4.38
N LEU A 344 12.70 24.65 5.13
CA LEU A 344 12.77 24.51 6.59
C LEU A 344 11.57 25.14 7.30
N ASP A 345 11.13 26.33 6.88
CA ASP A 345 9.93 26.99 7.42
C ASP A 345 8.68 26.11 7.19
N LYS A 346 8.50 25.60 5.97
CA LYS A 346 7.37 24.72 5.62
C LYS A 346 7.39 23.42 6.43
N LEU A 347 8.54 22.75 6.53
CA LEU A 347 8.69 21.53 7.32
C LEU A 347 8.42 21.78 8.82
N SER A 348 8.93 22.89 9.36
CA SER A 348 8.70 23.28 10.76
C SER A 348 7.22 23.55 11.06
N LYS A 349 6.51 24.21 10.13
CA LYS A 349 5.05 24.41 10.24
C LYS A 349 4.28 23.09 10.20
N ARG A 350 4.58 22.21 9.25
CA ARG A 350 3.95 20.88 9.15
C ARG A 350 4.15 20.03 10.40
N LEU A 351 5.34 20.05 10.98
CA LEU A 351 5.61 19.36 12.26
C LEU A 351 4.77 19.90 13.42
N LYS A 352 4.55 21.21 13.48
CA LYS A 352 3.71 21.83 14.52
C LYS A 352 2.24 21.48 14.34
N GLU A 353 1.73 21.56 13.10
CA GLU A 353 0.36 21.17 12.73
C GLU A 353 0.12 19.72 13.10
N GLN A 354 1.03 18.83 12.74
CA GLN A 354 0.83 17.42 12.97
C GLN A 354 0.95 17.03 14.45
N LYS A 355 1.85 17.64 15.23
CA LYS A 355 1.86 17.43 16.69
C LYS A 355 0.52 17.78 17.34
N LYS A 356 -0.19 18.76 16.78
CA LYS A 356 -1.54 19.12 17.22
C LYS A 356 -2.56 18.07 16.80
N GLU A 357 -2.51 17.59 15.55
CA GLU A 357 -3.37 16.50 15.05
C GLU A 357 -3.17 15.20 15.86
N ASP A 358 -1.92 14.77 16.07
CA ASP A 358 -1.57 13.58 16.87
C ASP A 358 -2.12 13.70 18.31
N ALA A 359 -2.06 14.90 18.91
CA ALA A 359 -2.61 15.15 20.25
C ALA A 359 -4.15 15.09 20.27
N GLU A 360 -4.82 15.63 19.25
CA GLU A 360 -6.28 15.56 19.12
C GLU A 360 -6.77 14.13 18.87
N GLU A 361 -6.04 13.35 18.07
CA GLU A 361 -6.32 11.93 17.83
C GLU A 361 -6.11 11.08 19.10
N ALA A 362 -5.06 11.36 19.88
CA ALA A 362 -4.83 10.70 21.16
C ALA A 362 -5.98 10.94 22.16
N VAL A 363 -6.49 12.18 22.23
CA VAL A 363 -7.67 12.52 23.04
C VAL A 363 -8.91 11.77 22.53
N THR A 364 -9.13 11.73 21.22
CA THR A 364 -10.27 11.02 20.61
C THR A 364 -10.21 9.52 20.89
N THR A 365 -9.01 8.93 20.84
CA THR A 365 -8.77 7.51 21.15
C THR A 365 -9.04 7.22 22.62
N LEU A 366 -8.61 8.11 23.52
CA LEU A 366 -8.90 7.99 24.94
C LEU A 366 -10.42 8.06 25.21
N ILE A 367 -11.14 8.98 24.57
CA ILE A 367 -12.60 9.09 24.69
C ILE A 367 -13.27 7.76 24.29
N LYS A 368 -12.87 7.17 23.16
CA LYS A 368 -13.40 5.86 22.71
C LYS A 368 -13.11 4.76 23.73
N PHE A 369 -11.88 4.70 24.25
CA PHE A 369 -11.49 3.73 25.26
C PHE A 369 -12.31 3.87 26.56
N LEU A 370 -12.51 5.10 27.04
CA LEU A 370 -13.35 5.38 28.20
C LEU A 370 -14.82 5.01 27.94
N GLY A 371 -15.33 5.29 26.74
CA GLY A 371 -16.66 4.83 26.31
C GLY A 371 -16.81 3.31 26.37
N THR A 372 -15.86 2.56 25.81
CA THR A 372 -15.87 1.07 25.90
C THR A 372 -15.79 0.58 27.34
N LYS A 373 -15.02 1.25 28.21
CA LYS A 373 -14.94 0.92 29.64
C LYS A 373 -16.28 1.14 30.34
N ILE A 374 -17.03 2.17 29.97
CA ILE A 374 -18.38 2.43 30.49
C ILE A 374 -19.36 1.35 30.01
N GLU A 375 -19.36 1.03 28.72
CA GLU A 375 -20.24 0.01 28.13
C GLU A 375 -19.99 -1.38 28.74
N ASP A 376 -18.72 -1.80 28.81
CA ASP A 376 -18.34 -3.10 29.35
C ASP A 376 -18.69 -3.23 30.82
N ASN A 377 -18.43 -2.19 31.63
CA ASN A 377 -18.80 -2.22 33.04
C ASN A 377 -20.33 -2.27 33.17
N THR A 378 -21.06 -1.37 32.49
CA THR A 378 -22.53 -1.35 32.54
C THR A 378 -23.13 -2.68 32.08
N ALA A 379 -22.56 -3.33 31.07
CA ALA A 379 -23.07 -4.60 30.56
C ALA A 379 -22.79 -5.80 31.46
N ASN A 380 -21.61 -5.85 32.09
CA ASN A 380 -21.15 -7.02 32.85
C ASN A 380 -21.49 -6.96 34.33
N THR A 381 -21.42 -5.76 34.94
CA THR A 381 -21.59 -5.59 36.39
C THR A 381 -22.92 -4.93 36.74
N LEU A 382 -23.56 -4.23 35.80
CA LEU A 382 -24.76 -3.43 36.03
C LEU A 382 -24.57 -2.43 37.18
N THR A 383 -23.41 -1.74 37.23
CA THR A 383 -23.11 -0.70 38.21
C THR A 383 -22.58 0.57 37.54
N LEU A 384 -22.47 1.67 38.30
CA LEU A 384 -21.87 2.91 37.84
C LEU A 384 -20.38 2.74 37.55
N THR A 385 -19.93 3.33 36.45
CA THR A 385 -18.50 3.42 36.12
C THR A 385 -17.94 4.69 36.73
N LYS A 386 -16.95 4.54 37.62
CA LYS A 386 -16.23 5.65 38.24
C LYS A 386 -14.91 5.90 37.52
N LEU A 387 -14.76 7.07 36.90
CA LEU A 387 -13.55 7.46 36.15
C LEU A 387 -12.85 8.63 36.85
N ASP A 388 -11.59 8.45 37.27
CA ASP A 388 -10.75 9.56 37.74
C ASP A 388 -10.06 10.22 36.54
N LEU A 389 -10.64 11.32 36.07
CA LEU A 389 -10.22 11.99 34.83
C LEU A 389 -8.81 12.56 34.92
N LYS A 390 -8.34 13.01 36.10
CA LYS A 390 -6.96 13.47 36.28
C LYS A 390 -5.98 12.31 36.11
N SER A 391 -6.35 11.11 36.52
CA SER A 391 -5.52 9.91 36.34
C SER A 391 -5.50 9.42 34.89
N GLU A 392 -6.66 9.41 34.21
CA GLU A 392 -6.80 8.88 32.85
C GLU A 392 -6.04 9.72 31.82
N ILE A 393 -6.02 11.05 31.96
CA ILE A 393 -5.27 11.94 31.06
C ILE A 393 -3.75 11.95 31.28
N LYS A 394 -3.22 11.32 32.35
CA LYS A 394 -1.75 11.27 32.56
C LYS A 394 -1.03 10.60 31.40
N SER A 395 -1.70 9.63 30.77
CA SER A 395 -1.22 8.93 29.57
C SER A 395 -0.93 9.87 28.39
N LEU A 396 -1.54 11.06 28.36
CA LEU A 396 -1.39 12.05 27.29
C LEU A 396 -0.16 12.97 27.46
N GLY A 397 0.55 12.90 28.59
CA GLY A 397 1.80 13.64 28.79
C GLY A 397 1.66 15.18 28.74
N LEU A 398 0.50 15.72 29.12
CA LEU A 398 0.22 17.15 29.10
C LEU A 398 1.14 17.91 30.07
N LYS A 399 1.74 19.00 29.61
CA LYS A 399 2.73 19.78 30.39
C LYS A 399 2.11 20.88 31.25
N ASN A 400 0.92 21.36 30.86
CA ASN A 400 0.29 22.55 31.45
C ASN A 400 -1.06 22.21 32.08
N GLU A 401 -1.35 22.78 33.26
CA GLU A 401 -2.63 22.57 33.97
C GLU A 401 -3.84 23.15 33.20
N SER A 402 -3.64 24.22 32.44
CA SER A 402 -4.66 24.78 31.54
C SER A 402 -5.02 23.83 30.38
N GLU A 403 -4.06 23.06 29.88
CA GLU A 403 -4.30 22.06 28.83
C GLU A 403 -5.00 20.83 29.40
N ALA A 404 -4.63 20.42 30.61
CA ALA A 404 -5.28 19.34 31.33
C ALA A 404 -6.77 19.65 31.57
N THR A 405 -7.09 20.84 32.08
CA THR A 405 -8.49 21.25 32.32
C THR A 405 -9.33 21.33 31.04
N LYS A 406 -8.77 21.86 29.93
CA LYS A 406 -9.44 21.87 28.62
C LYS A 406 -9.64 20.48 28.03
N THR A 407 -8.67 19.58 28.22
CA THR A 407 -8.77 18.19 27.75
C THR A 407 -9.84 17.45 28.53
N ILE A 408 -9.89 17.64 29.85
CA ILE A 408 -10.93 17.05 30.70
C ILE A 408 -12.31 17.54 30.27
N SER A 409 -12.50 18.85 30.08
CA SER A 409 -13.82 19.36 29.68
C SER A 409 -14.27 18.80 28.31
N LYS A 410 -13.34 18.60 27.37
CA LYS A 410 -13.63 17.91 26.10
C LYS A 410 -14.08 16.47 26.31
N ILE A 411 -13.38 15.71 27.16
CA ILE A 411 -13.73 14.31 27.48
C ILE A 411 -15.12 14.23 28.12
N VAL A 412 -15.38 15.08 29.13
CA VAL A 412 -16.68 15.12 29.82
C VAL A 412 -17.80 15.45 28.85
N THR A 413 -17.61 16.47 27.99
CA THR A 413 -18.61 16.87 26.99
C THR A 413 -18.92 15.72 26.03
N ALA A 414 -17.89 15.11 25.44
CA ALA A 414 -18.06 14.04 24.46
C ALA A 414 -18.72 12.77 25.06
N LEU A 415 -18.35 12.39 26.29
CA LEU A 415 -18.96 11.24 26.96
C LEU A 415 -20.41 11.55 27.38
N SER A 416 -20.69 12.76 27.87
CA SER A 416 -22.03 13.17 28.29
C SER A 416 -23.01 13.32 27.12
N GLU A 417 -22.52 13.41 25.88
CA GLU A 417 -23.35 13.34 24.66
C GLU A 417 -23.82 11.92 24.34
N THR A 418 -23.17 10.88 24.86
CA THR A 418 -23.51 9.47 24.52
C THR A 418 -24.05 8.69 25.72
N TYR A 419 -23.55 8.99 26.92
CA TYR A 419 -23.79 8.23 28.14
C TYR A 419 -24.48 9.07 29.21
N GLY A 420 -25.07 8.40 30.21
CA GLY A 420 -25.55 9.08 31.41
C GLY A 420 -24.38 9.43 32.31
N CYS A 421 -24.05 10.72 32.43
CA CYS A 421 -22.86 11.18 33.13
C CYS A 421 -23.17 12.20 34.24
N LEU A 422 -22.41 12.13 35.34
CA LEU A 422 -22.36 13.16 36.38
C LEU A 422 -20.90 13.47 36.74
N GLU A 423 -20.52 14.73 36.59
CA GLU A 423 -19.18 15.23 36.91
C GLU A 423 -19.14 15.72 38.37
N MET A 424 -18.17 15.22 39.15
CA MET A 424 -17.86 15.70 40.49
C MET A 424 -16.43 16.21 40.55
N LYS A 425 -16.28 17.50 40.85
CA LYS A 425 -14.99 18.19 40.86
C LYS A 425 -14.71 18.80 42.23
N GLU A 426 -13.58 18.44 42.80
CA GLU A 426 -12.95 19.09 43.96
C GLU A 426 -11.48 19.43 43.63
N ASP A 427 -10.80 20.17 44.50
CA ASP A 427 -9.41 20.59 44.27
C ASP A 427 -8.47 19.38 44.08
N THR A 428 -8.73 18.28 44.78
CA THR A 428 -7.88 17.08 44.79
C THR A 428 -8.27 16.03 43.75
N PHE A 429 -9.56 15.88 43.42
CA PHE A 429 -10.03 14.86 42.47
C PHE A 429 -11.03 15.40 41.44
N HIS A 430 -11.05 14.76 40.27
CA HIS A 430 -11.99 15.06 39.21
C HIS A 430 -12.59 13.75 38.71
N ILE A 431 -13.76 13.41 39.24
CA ILE A 431 -14.39 12.10 39.02
C ILE A 431 -15.60 12.28 38.11
N LEU A 432 -15.70 11.42 37.09
CA LEU A 432 -16.88 11.26 36.26
C LEU A 432 -17.56 9.94 36.60
N PHE A 433 -18.80 10.03 37.04
CA PHE A 433 -19.68 8.87 37.15
C PHE A 433 -20.43 8.70 35.84
N ALA A 434 -20.37 7.51 35.25
CA ALA A 434 -20.96 7.25 33.94
C ALA A 434 -21.60 5.86 33.82
N LEU A 435 -22.68 5.76 33.04
CA LEU A 435 -23.33 4.50 32.68
C LEU A 435 -23.89 4.54 31.26
N ASP A 436 -24.08 3.36 30.65
CA ASP A 436 -24.87 3.24 29.42
C ASP A 436 -26.37 3.40 29.72
N GLN A 437 -26.96 4.46 29.18
CA GLN A 437 -28.35 4.85 29.38
C GLN A 437 -29.37 3.78 28.92
N LYS A 438 -28.96 2.85 28.06
CA LYS A 438 -29.80 1.71 27.63
C LYS A 438 -30.11 0.72 28.75
N LYS A 439 -29.38 0.75 29.86
CA LYS A 439 -29.52 -0.18 31.00
C LYS A 439 -29.73 0.55 32.33
N LEU A 440 -30.14 1.82 32.29
CA LEU A 440 -30.30 2.67 33.47
C LEU A 440 -31.13 1.99 34.56
N SER A 441 -32.31 1.48 34.22
CA SER A 441 -33.21 0.84 35.20
C SER A 441 -32.61 -0.43 35.82
N LYS A 442 -31.84 -1.21 35.05
CA LYS A 442 -31.16 -2.42 35.55
C LYS A 442 -29.99 -2.07 36.47
N VAL A 443 -29.25 -1.01 36.15
CA VAL A 443 -28.18 -0.50 37.01
C VAL A 443 -28.77 -0.01 38.33
N GLU A 444 -29.86 0.76 38.32
CA GLU A 444 -30.51 1.23 39.54
C GLU A 444 -31.05 0.09 40.41
N ALA A 445 -31.69 -0.91 39.81
CA ALA A 445 -32.18 -2.08 40.52
C ALA A 445 -31.04 -2.86 41.19
N ASN A 446 -29.92 -3.06 40.49
CA ASN A 446 -28.76 -3.75 41.04
C ASN A 446 -28.00 -2.91 42.08
N THR A 447 -27.87 -1.61 41.90
CA THR A 447 -27.27 -0.73 42.92
C THR A 447 -28.13 -0.69 44.19
N LEU A 448 -29.46 -0.71 44.07
CA LEU A 448 -30.38 -0.82 45.22
C LEU A 448 -30.22 -2.13 46.01
N THR A 449 -29.98 -3.26 45.33
CA THR A 449 -29.74 -4.54 46.02
C THR A 449 -28.39 -4.53 46.73
N LEU A 450 -27.33 -4.06 46.06
CA LEU A 450 -25.97 -3.97 46.61
C LEU A 450 -25.87 -2.97 47.78
N ALA A 451 -26.62 -1.86 47.74
CA ALA A 451 -26.65 -0.85 48.80
C ALA A 451 -27.18 -1.37 50.14
N LYS A 452 -27.90 -2.51 50.16
CA LYS A 452 -28.33 -3.17 51.41
C LYS A 452 -27.15 -3.80 52.16
N THR A 453 -26.07 -4.12 51.45
CA THR A 453 -24.92 -4.86 51.97
C THR A 453 -23.62 -4.05 52.00
N ASP A 454 -23.46 -3.03 51.15
CA ASP A 454 -22.24 -2.21 51.05
C ASP A 454 -22.58 -0.72 51.04
N SER A 455 -21.92 0.04 51.93
CA SER A 455 -22.12 1.49 52.10
C SER A 455 -21.69 2.31 50.90
N ASN A 456 -20.78 1.81 50.05
CA ASN A 456 -20.30 2.53 48.87
C ASN A 456 -21.43 2.71 47.84
N TYR A 457 -22.18 1.65 47.54
CA TYR A 457 -23.33 1.70 46.62
C TYR A 457 -24.49 2.53 47.17
N ARG A 458 -24.61 2.65 48.50
CA ARG A 458 -25.60 3.55 49.12
C ARG A 458 -25.31 5.03 48.79
N ASN A 459 -24.04 5.39 48.63
CA ASN A 459 -23.62 6.74 48.22
C ASN A 459 -23.77 6.97 46.70
N GLU A 460 -23.94 5.91 45.91
CA GLU A 460 -24.15 5.97 44.46
C GLU A 460 -25.62 6.18 44.07
N LEU A 461 -26.57 5.86 44.95
CA LEU A 461 -28.01 6.05 44.69
C LEU A 461 -28.40 7.50 44.38
N PRO A 462 -27.97 8.52 45.16
CA PRO A 462 -28.26 9.92 44.82
C PRO A 462 -27.61 10.39 43.52
N ILE A 463 -26.48 9.77 43.14
CA ILE A 463 -25.77 10.05 41.89
C ILE A 463 -26.59 9.52 40.70
N LEU A 464 -27.12 8.30 40.82
CA LEU A 464 -28.02 7.72 39.81
C LEU A 464 -29.29 8.55 39.61
N ASP A 465 -29.92 9.02 40.69
CA ASP A 465 -31.09 9.89 40.61
C ASP A 465 -30.78 11.19 39.84
N GLN A 466 -29.61 11.78 40.06
CA GLN A 466 -29.17 12.97 39.31
C GLN A 466 -28.91 12.66 37.84
N ILE A 467 -28.25 11.54 37.52
CA ILE A 467 -28.02 11.10 36.14
C ILE A 467 -29.37 10.89 35.43
N ARG A 468 -30.33 10.25 36.07
CA ARG A 468 -31.69 10.06 35.56
C ARG A 468 -32.37 11.40 35.25
N VAL A 469 -32.26 12.39 36.14
CA VAL A 469 -32.81 13.74 35.90
C VAL A 469 -32.13 14.39 34.69
N ILE A 470 -30.81 14.29 34.57
CA ILE A 470 -30.05 14.82 33.43
C ILE A 470 -30.52 14.19 32.11
N LEU A 471 -30.61 12.85 32.07
CA LEU A 471 -31.05 12.10 30.89
C LEU A 471 -32.49 12.45 30.49
N LYS A 472 -33.41 12.57 31.47
CA LYS A 472 -34.79 13.00 31.23
C LYS A 472 -34.88 14.43 30.70
N ASN A 473 -34.11 15.35 31.28
CA ASN A 473 -34.07 16.75 30.81
C ASN A 473 -33.51 16.87 29.38
N ARG A 474 -32.59 15.98 29.01
CA ARG A 474 -32.04 15.88 27.65
C ARG A 474 -33.01 15.26 26.64
N SER A 475 -34.13 14.67 27.09
CA SER A 475 -35.08 13.94 26.23
C SER A 475 -34.41 12.81 25.45
N ASP A 476 -33.46 12.09 26.07
CA ASP A 476 -32.73 11.04 25.35
C ASP A 476 -33.65 9.84 25.06
N GLU A 477 -33.83 9.54 23.78
CA GLU A 477 -34.72 8.46 23.35
C GLU A 477 -34.18 7.07 23.71
N ASN A 478 -32.90 6.92 24.07
CA ASN A 478 -32.27 5.61 24.23
C ASN A 478 -32.31 5.03 25.65
N ILE A 479 -33.00 5.72 26.57
CA ILE A 479 -33.18 5.24 27.94
C ILE A 479 -33.91 3.89 27.91
N ASP A 480 -33.31 2.86 28.49
CA ASP A 480 -33.88 1.51 28.67
C ASP A 480 -34.33 0.78 27.38
N LYS A 481 -33.82 1.19 26.21
CA LYS A 481 -34.17 0.56 24.91
C LYS A 481 -33.73 -0.90 24.73
N ASP A 482 -32.95 -1.49 25.65
CA ASP A 482 -32.61 -2.92 25.68
C ASP A 482 -33.64 -3.78 26.44
N GLU A 483 -34.80 -3.23 26.81
CA GLU A 483 -35.96 -3.98 27.29
C GLU A 483 -36.58 -4.81 26.16
N VAL A 484 -36.10 -6.05 25.99
CA VAL A 484 -36.98 -7.12 25.50
C VAL A 484 -38.10 -7.28 26.53
N PRO A 485 -39.39 -7.34 26.15
CA PRO A 485 -40.48 -7.38 27.11
C PRO A 485 -40.31 -8.60 28.02
N GLU A 486 -40.21 -8.36 29.33
CA GLU A 486 -40.36 -9.41 30.32
C GLU A 486 -41.75 -10.04 30.12
N LYS A 487 -41.77 -11.34 29.87
CA LYS A 487 -42.98 -12.13 30.11
C LYS A 487 -43.30 -11.96 31.59
N GLU A 488 -44.45 -11.35 31.85
CA GLU A 488 -45.16 -11.45 33.12
C GLU A 488 -45.10 -12.91 33.58
N LEU A 489 -44.32 -13.16 34.64
CA LEU A 489 -44.45 -14.37 35.42
C LEU A 489 -45.16 -13.95 36.70
N GLU A 490 -46.43 -14.36 36.72
CA GLU A 490 -47.35 -14.28 37.82
C GLU A 490 -46.73 -14.76 39.12
N GLU A 491 -47.14 -14.10 40.20
CA GLU A 491 -46.92 -14.49 41.57
C GLU A 491 -47.37 -15.95 41.80
N GLU A 492 -46.45 -16.83 42.20
CA GLU A 492 -46.80 -17.92 43.11
C GLU A 492 -45.74 -18.08 44.20
N THR A 493 -46.21 -17.86 45.42
CA THR A 493 -45.62 -18.25 46.70
C THR A 493 -45.35 -19.76 46.76
N ASP A 494 -44.12 -20.18 47.11
CA ASP A 494 -43.87 -20.75 48.43
C ASP A 494 -42.42 -21.21 48.64
N SER A 495 -42.05 -21.18 49.91
CA SER A 495 -40.78 -21.49 50.56
C SER A 495 -40.08 -22.80 50.16
N VAL A 496 -38.73 -22.80 50.16
CA VAL A 496 -37.88 -23.50 51.18
C VAL A 496 -36.39 -23.51 50.77
N SER A 497 -35.56 -23.30 51.79
CA SER A 497 -34.14 -23.66 51.96
C SER A 497 -33.05 -22.84 51.26
N SER A 498 -32.40 -22.05 52.10
CA SER A 498 -31.02 -21.62 52.00
C SER A 498 -30.03 -22.79 52.01
N GLU A 499 -29.21 -22.92 50.97
CA GLU A 499 -27.86 -23.47 51.09
C GLU A 499 -26.86 -22.42 50.58
N LYS A 500 -25.96 -22.01 51.47
CA LYS A 500 -24.79 -21.20 51.15
C LYS A 500 -23.88 -22.04 50.23
N SER A 501 -23.87 -21.75 48.94
CA SER A 501 -22.84 -22.29 48.05
C SER A 501 -21.55 -21.47 48.22
N GLU A 502 -20.54 -22.07 48.85
CA GLU A 502 -19.15 -21.68 48.64
C GLU A 502 -18.85 -21.58 47.13
N PRO A 503 -17.90 -20.72 46.69
CA PRO A 503 -17.57 -20.57 45.28
C PRO A 503 -16.87 -21.84 44.78
N ARG A 504 -17.65 -22.88 44.47
CA ARG A 504 -17.19 -23.96 43.62
C ARG A 504 -17.05 -23.35 42.23
N ILE A 505 -15.82 -23.08 41.81
CA ILE A 505 -15.48 -22.88 40.40
C ILE A 505 -16.12 -24.07 39.68
N SER A 506 -17.20 -23.81 38.95
CA SER A 506 -17.96 -24.90 38.36
C SER A 506 -17.07 -25.55 37.31
N PHE A 507 -16.67 -26.79 37.56
CA PHE A 507 -15.82 -27.54 36.64
C PHE A 507 -16.48 -27.64 35.26
N SER A 508 -17.81 -27.56 35.22
CA SER A 508 -18.65 -27.41 34.04
C SER A 508 -18.37 -26.13 33.24
N ALA A 509 -18.17 -24.95 33.85
CA ALA A 509 -17.82 -23.72 33.12
C ALA A 509 -16.38 -23.73 32.58
N LEU A 510 -15.46 -24.44 33.25
CA LEU A 510 -14.10 -24.68 32.77
C LEU A 510 -14.08 -25.68 31.59
N GLN A 511 -14.93 -26.72 31.65
CA GLN A 511 -15.08 -27.72 30.60
C GLN A 511 -15.73 -27.16 29.32
N GLU A 512 -16.53 -26.10 29.47
CA GLU A 512 -17.14 -25.36 28.34
C GLU A 512 -16.13 -24.41 27.67
N LYS A 513 -15.15 -23.88 28.43
CA LYS A 513 -14.14 -22.94 27.94
C LYS A 513 -12.80 -23.58 27.55
N PHE A 514 -12.54 -24.83 27.92
CA PHE A 514 -11.27 -25.52 27.67
C PHE A 514 -11.49 -27.01 27.35
N HIS A 515 -10.70 -27.59 26.45
CA HIS A 515 -10.69 -29.03 26.21
C HIS A 515 -9.84 -29.72 27.28
N VAL A 516 -10.42 -29.85 28.48
CA VAL A 516 -9.78 -30.34 29.71
C VAL A 516 -8.98 -31.63 29.51
N PRO A 517 -9.45 -32.67 28.79
CA PRO A 517 -8.66 -33.88 28.58
C PRO A 517 -7.30 -33.62 27.91
N ILE A 518 -7.27 -32.80 26.85
CA ILE A 518 -6.03 -32.51 26.11
C ILE A 518 -5.11 -31.65 26.96
N GLY A 519 -5.64 -30.61 27.63
CA GLY A 519 -4.83 -29.78 28.52
C GLY A 519 -4.17 -30.59 29.65
N VAL A 520 -4.93 -31.47 30.30
CA VAL A 520 -4.46 -32.33 31.39
C VAL A 520 -3.47 -33.39 30.90
N PHE A 521 -3.75 -34.07 29.77
CA PHE A 521 -2.81 -35.05 29.20
C PHE A 521 -1.48 -34.40 28.80
N THR A 522 -1.53 -33.22 28.19
CA THR A 522 -0.31 -32.53 27.75
C THR A 522 0.52 -32.05 28.95
N PHE A 523 -0.15 -31.50 29.98
CA PHE A 523 0.49 -31.14 31.23
C PHE A 523 1.16 -32.34 31.91
N LEU A 524 0.45 -33.47 32.08
CA LEU A 524 0.99 -34.66 32.74
C LEU A 524 2.16 -35.27 31.96
N ALA A 525 2.08 -35.30 30.63
CA ALA A 525 3.15 -35.80 29.78
C ALA A 525 4.42 -34.95 29.91
N LEU A 526 4.32 -33.63 29.76
CA LEU A 526 5.49 -32.75 29.90
C LEU A 526 6.02 -32.73 31.35
N ALA A 527 5.14 -32.71 32.36
CA ALA A 527 5.56 -32.76 33.75
C ALA A 527 6.33 -34.05 34.07
N SER A 528 5.87 -35.19 33.54
CA SER A 528 6.59 -36.47 33.70
C SER A 528 7.95 -36.43 33.01
N LEU A 529 8.04 -35.87 31.81
CA LEU A 529 9.29 -35.74 31.07
C LEU A 529 10.28 -34.83 31.79
N THR A 530 9.82 -33.67 32.29
CA THR A 530 10.67 -32.76 33.06
C THR A 530 11.14 -33.40 34.37
N THR A 531 10.32 -34.25 34.99
CA THR A 531 10.70 -34.99 36.21
C THR A 531 11.78 -36.02 35.92
N VAL A 532 11.67 -36.76 34.80
CA VAL A 532 12.70 -37.71 34.35
C VAL A 532 14.01 -36.99 33.98
N VAL A 533 13.92 -35.87 33.27
CA VAL A 533 15.08 -35.05 32.91
C VAL A 533 15.76 -34.47 34.16
N SER A 534 14.98 -34.00 35.15
CA SER A 534 15.50 -33.56 36.45
C SER A 534 16.20 -34.67 37.23
N LEU A 535 15.67 -35.89 37.20
CA LEU A 535 16.27 -37.06 37.84
C LEU A 535 17.59 -37.46 37.16
N LEU A 536 17.67 -37.35 35.83
CA LEU A 536 18.88 -37.62 35.06
C LEU A 536 19.97 -36.55 35.27
N LEU A 537 19.57 -35.29 35.47
CA LEU A 537 20.47 -34.15 35.67
C LEU A 537 20.75 -33.83 37.15
N GLY A 538 20.15 -34.58 38.09
CA GLY A 538 20.38 -34.44 39.53
C GLY A 538 19.97 -33.09 40.13
N THR A 539 19.05 -32.37 39.48
CA THR A 539 18.73 -30.97 39.81
C THR A 539 17.21 -30.76 39.99
N LEU A 540 16.82 -30.31 41.19
CA LEU A 540 15.41 -30.09 41.57
C LEU A 540 14.81 -28.81 40.97
N GLU A 541 15.61 -27.84 40.54
CA GLU A 541 15.15 -26.56 40.00
C GLU A 541 14.37 -26.71 38.68
N TYR A 542 14.70 -27.72 37.87
CA TYR A 542 13.98 -28.01 36.64
C TYR A 542 12.61 -28.66 36.88
N ILE A 543 12.34 -29.18 38.08
CA ILE A 543 11.02 -29.71 38.44
C ILE A 543 10.03 -28.56 38.57
N VAL A 544 10.38 -27.52 39.33
CA VAL A 544 9.47 -26.39 39.58
C VAL A 544 9.24 -25.58 38.30
N SER A 545 10.32 -25.18 37.61
CA SER A 545 10.21 -24.43 36.35
C SER A 545 9.56 -25.26 35.24
N GLY A 546 9.91 -26.55 35.13
CA GLY A 546 9.32 -27.49 34.18
C GLY A 546 7.84 -27.74 34.43
N PHE A 547 7.41 -27.84 35.68
CA PHE A 547 6.00 -28.00 36.04
C PHE A 547 5.17 -26.76 35.69
N PHE A 548 5.68 -25.55 35.99
CA PHE A 548 5.02 -24.30 35.61
C PHE A 548 4.91 -24.14 34.08
N MET A 549 5.98 -24.45 33.34
CA MET A 549 5.93 -24.43 31.88
C MET A 549 4.97 -25.48 31.30
N SER A 550 4.96 -26.69 31.87
CA SER A 550 4.02 -27.75 31.48
C SER A 550 2.57 -27.34 31.73
N PHE A 551 2.31 -26.61 32.82
CA PHE A 551 0.99 -26.09 33.16
C PHE A 551 0.54 -25.00 32.17
N LEU A 552 1.41 -24.03 31.84
CA LEU A 552 1.11 -22.99 30.85
C LEU A 552 0.89 -23.57 29.45
N VAL A 553 1.70 -24.55 29.04
CA VAL A 553 1.55 -25.24 27.75
C VAL A 553 0.26 -26.08 27.74
N GLY A 554 -0.06 -26.77 28.84
CA GLY A 554 -1.32 -27.50 29.00
C GLY A 554 -2.55 -26.59 28.94
N LEU A 555 -2.51 -25.42 29.58
CA LEU A 555 -3.56 -24.41 29.48
C LEU A 555 -3.70 -23.86 28.05
N SER A 556 -2.58 -23.54 27.41
CA SER A 556 -2.55 -22.99 26.06
C SER A 556 -3.11 -24.00 25.04
N LEU A 557 -2.70 -25.27 25.12
CA LEU A 557 -3.21 -26.33 24.25
C LEU A 557 -4.65 -26.71 24.59
N GLY A 558 -5.03 -26.72 25.87
CA GLY A 558 -6.42 -26.92 26.30
C GLY A 558 -7.36 -25.83 25.81
N TYR A 559 -6.87 -24.58 25.73
CA TYR A 559 -7.58 -23.44 25.16
C TYR A 559 -7.66 -23.53 23.63
N LEU A 560 -6.52 -23.74 22.96
CA LEU A 560 -6.44 -23.87 21.50
C LEU A 560 -7.27 -25.02 20.95
N TYR A 561 -7.45 -26.07 21.75
CA TYR A 561 -8.21 -27.25 21.37
C TYR A 561 -9.58 -27.38 22.01
N ARG A 562 -10.10 -26.29 22.60
CA ARG A 562 -11.47 -26.19 23.13
C ARG A 562 -12.47 -26.87 22.20
N ASN A 563 -13.22 -27.83 22.74
CA ASN A 563 -14.37 -28.43 22.08
C ASN A 563 -15.53 -27.41 22.16
N ASP A 564 -15.46 -26.34 21.37
CA ASP A 564 -16.69 -25.85 20.76
C ASP A 564 -17.27 -27.04 19.97
N GLY A 565 -18.57 -27.08 19.66
CA GLY A 565 -19.15 -28.06 18.71
C GLY A 565 -18.57 -28.01 17.28
N LYS A 566 -17.32 -27.58 17.11
CA LYS A 566 -16.50 -27.54 15.92
C LYS A 566 -15.46 -28.66 15.97
N LYS A 567 -15.73 -29.70 15.19
CA LYS A 567 -14.76 -30.73 14.80
C LYS A 567 -13.43 -30.09 14.36
N LYS A 568 -12.33 -30.60 14.90
CA LYS A 568 -10.96 -30.28 14.48
C LYS A 568 -10.71 -30.66 13.01
N GLN A 569 -9.93 -29.78 12.39
CA GLN A 569 -9.50 -29.71 11.00
C GLN A 569 -8.80 -30.97 10.47
N VAL A 570 -9.11 -31.31 9.23
CA VAL A 570 -8.07 -31.62 8.23
C VAL A 570 -8.34 -30.74 7.01
N SER A 571 -7.26 -30.14 6.52
CA SER A 571 -7.12 -29.30 5.34
C SER A 571 -7.93 -29.73 4.11
N GLU A 572 -8.84 -28.87 3.65
CA GLU A 572 -8.95 -28.34 2.27
C GLU A 572 -10.28 -27.59 2.05
N LYS A 573 -10.20 -26.44 1.35
CA LYS A 573 -11.23 -25.76 0.53
C LYS A 573 -12.71 -25.78 1.00
N GLN A 574 -13.22 -24.58 1.40
CA GLN A 574 -14.52 -23.96 1.00
C GLN A 574 -15.85 -24.70 1.39
N ILE A 575 -16.97 -24.18 1.93
CA ILE A 575 -17.59 -22.83 2.11
C ILE A 575 -18.80 -22.92 3.10
N LEU A 576 -19.31 -21.76 3.54
CA LEU A 576 -20.71 -21.28 3.55
C LEU A 576 -21.50 -21.24 4.88
N THR A 577 -21.66 -20.01 5.38
CA THR A 577 -22.83 -19.49 6.09
C THR A 577 -24.01 -19.34 5.12
N SER A 578 -25.13 -19.97 5.48
CA SER A 578 -26.53 -19.73 5.06
C SER A 578 -26.80 -18.78 3.88
N THR A 579 -26.93 -19.35 2.69
CA THR A 579 -28.04 -19.15 1.73
C THR A 579 -27.86 -20.18 0.60
N SER A 580 -28.94 -20.88 0.20
CA SER A 580 -29.01 -21.79 -0.98
C SER A 580 -28.33 -23.20 -0.86
N PRO A 581 -29.10 -24.30 -0.65
CA PRO A 581 -28.58 -25.69 -0.62
C PRO A 581 -28.16 -26.25 -1.99
N LYS A 582 -28.51 -25.58 -3.11
CA LYS A 582 -28.27 -26.10 -4.47
C LYS A 582 -26.91 -25.68 -5.05
N GLU A 583 -26.40 -24.47 -4.76
CA GLU A 583 -25.14 -23.99 -5.33
C GLU A 583 -23.90 -24.69 -4.76
N ASN A 584 -23.92 -25.03 -3.47
CA ASN A 584 -22.82 -25.75 -2.80
C ASN A 584 -22.57 -27.15 -3.38
N ARG A 585 -23.64 -27.83 -3.81
CA ARG A 585 -23.55 -29.15 -4.42
C ARG A 585 -22.92 -29.08 -5.82
N THR A 586 -23.36 -28.12 -6.64
CA THR A 586 -22.84 -27.90 -7.99
C THR A 586 -21.35 -27.57 -7.98
N LEU A 587 -20.90 -26.74 -7.02
CA LEU A 587 -19.48 -26.39 -6.87
C LEU A 587 -18.63 -27.58 -6.40
N GLY A 588 -19.18 -28.48 -5.59
CA GLY A 588 -18.54 -29.73 -5.19
C GLY A 588 -18.31 -30.66 -6.39
N ILE A 589 -19.33 -30.83 -7.23
CA ILE A 589 -19.23 -31.62 -8.47
C ILE A 589 -18.21 -30.98 -9.43
N ALA A 590 -18.25 -29.66 -9.60
CA ALA A 590 -17.32 -28.92 -10.46
C ALA A 590 -15.86 -29.16 -10.08
N LYS A 591 -15.51 -29.12 -8.78
CA LYS A 591 -14.13 -29.32 -8.30
C LYS A 591 -13.59 -30.72 -8.58
N VAL A 592 -14.43 -31.74 -8.44
CA VAL A 592 -14.04 -33.13 -8.71
C VAL A 592 -13.86 -33.31 -10.22
N ALA A 593 -14.83 -32.87 -11.01
CA ALA A 593 -14.81 -33.00 -12.46
C ALA A 593 -13.73 -32.16 -13.15
N GLU A 594 -13.33 -31.00 -12.58
CA GLU A 594 -12.29 -30.12 -13.12
C GLU A 594 -10.96 -30.86 -13.35
N GLY A 595 -10.58 -31.76 -12.43
CA GLY A 595 -9.32 -32.51 -12.53
C GLY A 595 -9.28 -33.51 -13.70
N PHE A 596 -10.43 -33.98 -14.16
CA PHE A 596 -10.57 -34.93 -15.26
C PHE A 596 -10.78 -34.24 -16.61
N ILE A 597 -11.47 -33.10 -16.59
CA ILE A 597 -11.83 -32.36 -17.82
C ILE A 597 -10.73 -31.37 -18.22
N TYR A 598 -10.04 -30.76 -17.25
CA TYR A 598 -8.94 -29.83 -17.49
C TYR A 598 -7.64 -30.35 -16.87
N PRO A 599 -6.94 -31.30 -17.54
CA PRO A 599 -5.77 -31.96 -16.98
C PRO A 599 -4.61 -30.96 -16.78
N LYS A 600 -3.88 -31.09 -15.67
CA LYS A 600 -2.72 -30.21 -15.39
C LYS A 600 -1.55 -30.43 -16.35
N LYS A 601 -1.41 -31.64 -16.89
CA LYS A 601 -0.40 -32.01 -17.90
C LYS A 601 -1.12 -32.30 -19.21
N PHE A 602 -0.64 -31.72 -20.31
CA PHE A 602 -1.21 -31.85 -21.65
C PHE A 602 -0.08 -31.78 -22.69
N ASN A 603 -0.28 -32.41 -23.85
CA ASN A 603 0.72 -32.41 -24.92
C ASN A 603 0.51 -31.24 -25.89
N SER A 604 -0.74 -30.82 -26.05
CA SER A 604 -1.12 -29.66 -26.86
C SER A 604 -2.09 -28.76 -26.10
N ILE A 605 -1.86 -27.44 -26.15
CA ILE A 605 -2.74 -26.45 -25.50
C ILE A 605 -4.20 -26.56 -25.98
N ALA A 606 -4.41 -27.07 -27.20
CA ALA A 606 -5.73 -27.32 -27.77
C ALA A 606 -6.52 -28.43 -27.07
N GLU A 607 -5.87 -29.33 -26.32
CA GLU A 607 -6.53 -30.38 -25.52
C GLU A 607 -7.34 -29.77 -24.35
N LYS A 608 -7.07 -28.52 -23.98
CA LYS A 608 -7.80 -27.78 -22.95
C LYS A 608 -8.94 -26.93 -23.49
N VAL A 609 -9.23 -27.03 -24.80
CA VAL A 609 -10.18 -26.18 -25.51
C VAL A 609 -11.33 -27.03 -26.03
N TYR A 610 -12.54 -26.78 -25.54
CA TYR A 610 -13.71 -27.54 -25.91
C TYR A 610 -14.76 -26.70 -26.66
N ASP A 611 -15.62 -27.38 -27.41
CA ASP A 611 -16.96 -26.91 -27.76
C ASP A 611 -17.98 -27.75 -26.97
N PHE A 612 -19.27 -27.41 -27.00
CA PHE A 612 -20.28 -28.16 -26.22
C PHE A 612 -20.29 -29.66 -26.56
N LYS A 613 -20.13 -30.01 -27.84
CA LYS A 613 -20.18 -31.40 -28.30
C LYS A 613 -18.99 -32.20 -27.79
N ARG A 614 -17.78 -31.65 -27.91
CA ARG A 614 -16.53 -32.25 -27.43
C ARG A 614 -16.49 -32.34 -25.92
N LEU A 615 -16.95 -31.29 -25.22
CA LEU A 615 -17.03 -31.29 -23.76
C LEU A 615 -17.93 -32.41 -23.26
N ARG A 616 -19.13 -32.53 -23.84
CA ARG A 616 -20.09 -33.57 -23.44
C ARG A 616 -19.57 -34.98 -23.68
N ASN A 617 -18.99 -35.23 -24.86
CA ASN A 617 -18.38 -36.53 -25.15
C ASN A 617 -17.26 -36.86 -24.16
N HIS A 618 -16.39 -35.90 -23.84
CA HIS A 618 -15.32 -36.09 -22.87
C HIS A 618 -15.84 -36.33 -21.44
N ILE A 619 -16.94 -35.68 -21.06
CA ILE A 619 -17.63 -35.95 -19.79
C ILE A 619 -18.17 -37.39 -19.78
N GLU A 620 -18.79 -37.84 -20.86
CA GLU A 620 -19.32 -39.21 -20.98
C GLU A 620 -18.19 -40.26 -20.86
N ASP A 621 -17.01 -39.98 -21.42
CA ASP A 621 -15.84 -40.87 -21.32
C ASP A 621 -15.27 -40.94 -19.90
N CYS A 622 -15.30 -39.85 -19.13
CA CYS A 622 -14.76 -39.78 -17.77
C CYS A 622 -15.80 -39.97 -16.66
N VAL A 623 -17.08 -40.16 -16.99
CA VAL A 623 -18.19 -40.09 -16.01
C VAL A 623 -18.08 -41.15 -14.92
N GLU A 624 -17.64 -42.36 -15.26
CA GLU A 624 -17.51 -43.46 -14.30
C GLU A 624 -16.38 -43.18 -13.29
N ASP A 625 -15.27 -42.61 -13.74
CA ASP A 625 -14.15 -42.22 -12.87
C ASP A 625 -14.54 -41.05 -11.94
N ILE A 626 -15.28 -40.07 -12.47
CA ILE A 626 -15.79 -38.93 -11.69
C ILE A 626 -16.78 -39.42 -10.62
N LYS A 627 -17.69 -40.34 -10.96
CA LYS A 627 -18.67 -40.91 -10.02
C LYS A 627 -18.03 -41.55 -8.79
N VAL A 628 -16.91 -42.25 -8.96
CA VAL A 628 -16.19 -42.92 -7.85
C VAL A 628 -15.69 -41.90 -6.81
N GLN A 629 -15.40 -40.67 -7.24
CA GLN A 629 -14.90 -39.60 -6.38
C GLN A 629 -16.00 -38.68 -5.84
N LEU A 630 -17.26 -38.84 -6.29
CA LEU A 630 -18.40 -38.07 -5.80
C LEU A 630 -19.00 -38.68 -4.53
N PRO A 631 -19.74 -37.90 -3.71
CA PRO A 631 -20.44 -38.43 -2.55
C PRO A 631 -21.40 -39.58 -2.91
N PRO A 632 -21.60 -40.57 -2.03
CA PRO A 632 -22.38 -41.78 -2.34
C PRO A 632 -23.86 -41.54 -2.69
N ALA A 633 -24.40 -40.35 -2.41
CA ALA A 633 -25.74 -39.93 -2.85
C ALA A 633 -25.81 -39.60 -4.35
N ASP A 634 -24.69 -39.16 -4.96
CA ASP A 634 -24.58 -38.82 -6.37
C ASP A 634 -24.12 -40.02 -7.22
N GLY A 635 -23.32 -40.93 -6.65
CA GLY A 635 -22.88 -42.16 -7.32
C GLY A 635 -23.99 -43.18 -7.66
N LYS A 636 -25.20 -43.02 -7.12
CA LYS A 636 -26.37 -43.88 -7.40
C LYS A 636 -27.28 -43.36 -8.52
N LYS A 637 -26.97 -42.20 -9.12
CA LYS A 637 -27.80 -41.60 -10.18
C LYS A 637 -27.57 -42.27 -11.54
N GLU A 638 -28.60 -42.24 -12.38
CA GLU A 638 -28.50 -42.63 -13.80
C GLU A 638 -27.40 -41.82 -14.52
N VAL A 639 -26.62 -42.48 -15.37
CA VAL A 639 -25.48 -41.89 -16.11
C VAL A 639 -25.86 -40.58 -16.79
N ASN A 640 -26.97 -40.56 -17.53
CA ASN A 640 -27.40 -39.38 -18.30
C ASN A 640 -27.72 -38.17 -17.40
N LYS A 641 -28.25 -38.40 -16.19
CA LYS A 641 -28.57 -37.32 -15.25
C LYS A 641 -27.32 -36.72 -14.64
N ILE A 642 -26.31 -37.55 -14.33
CA ILE A 642 -25.07 -37.06 -13.76
C ILE A 642 -24.18 -36.37 -14.80
N VAL A 643 -24.19 -36.83 -16.06
CA VAL A 643 -23.51 -36.15 -17.17
C VAL A 643 -24.05 -34.72 -17.33
N ALA A 644 -25.37 -34.53 -17.32
CA ALA A 644 -25.98 -33.21 -17.41
C ALA A 644 -25.65 -32.31 -16.21
N GLU A 645 -25.59 -32.87 -14.99
CA GLU A 645 -25.18 -32.13 -13.79
C GLU A 645 -23.69 -31.73 -13.83
N ILE A 646 -22.81 -32.61 -14.32
CA ILE A 646 -21.38 -32.32 -14.50
C ILE A 646 -21.18 -31.27 -15.59
N GLU A 647 -21.86 -31.39 -16.73
CA GLU A 647 -21.83 -30.42 -17.82
C GLU A 647 -22.21 -29.02 -17.32
N HIS A 648 -23.33 -28.91 -16.60
CA HIS A 648 -23.77 -27.66 -16.00
C HIS A 648 -22.75 -27.12 -14.98
N ALA A 649 -22.20 -27.97 -14.12
CA ALA A 649 -21.21 -27.58 -13.10
C ALA A 649 -19.90 -27.07 -13.72
N ILE A 650 -19.43 -27.71 -14.80
CA ILE A 650 -18.20 -27.33 -15.49
C ILE A 650 -18.35 -26.02 -16.23
N ILE A 651 -19.49 -25.77 -16.86
CA ILE A 651 -19.77 -24.49 -17.52
C ILE A 651 -19.69 -23.33 -16.51
N GLN A 652 -20.15 -23.51 -15.27
CA GLN A 652 -20.08 -22.48 -14.23
C GLN A 652 -18.63 -22.09 -13.85
N ILE A 653 -17.67 -23.00 -13.98
CA ILE A 653 -16.25 -22.75 -13.71
C ILE A 653 -15.43 -22.53 -14.99
N SER A 654 -16.09 -22.37 -16.13
CA SER A 654 -15.47 -22.20 -17.44
C SER A 654 -15.77 -20.84 -18.05
N VAL A 655 -14.87 -20.37 -18.91
CA VAL A 655 -15.08 -19.25 -19.82
C VAL A 655 -15.67 -19.78 -21.11
N VAL A 656 -16.80 -19.23 -21.53
CA VAL A 656 -17.46 -19.55 -22.80
C VAL A 656 -17.35 -18.36 -23.74
N MET A 657 -16.44 -18.46 -24.69
CA MET A 657 -16.24 -17.45 -25.74
C MET A 657 -17.09 -17.82 -26.96
N LYS A 658 -18.14 -17.05 -27.23
CA LYS A 658 -19.02 -17.26 -28.39
C LYS A 658 -18.49 -16.53 -29.62
N ILE A 659 -18.48 -17.21 -30.76
CA ILE A 659 -18.05 -16.65 -32.03
C ILE A 659 -19.26 -15.98 -32.71
N PRO A 660 -19.16 -14.70 -33.12
CA PRO A 660 -20.25 -13.97 -33.76
C PRO A 660 -20.77 -14.69 -35.00
N GLU A 661 -22.10 -14.74 -35.16
CA GLU A 661 -22.76 -15.46 -36.26
C GLU A 661 -22.24 -15.06 -37.65
N ALA A 662 -21.88 -13.78 -37.82
CA ALA A 662 -21.35 -13.23 -39.08
C ALA A 662 -20.02 -13.85 -39.54
N ILE A 663 -19.25 -14.45 -38.63
CA ILE A 663 -17.92 -15.03 -38.93
C ILE A 663 -17.86 -16.53 -38.58
N GLN A 664 -19.00 -17.17 -38.31
CA GLN A 664 -19.05 -18.61 -38.02
C GLN A 664 -18.82 -19.44 -39.28
N LEU A 665 -18.02 -20.50 -39.15
CA LEU A 665 -17.70 -21.43 -40.24
C LEU A 665 -18.33 -22.79 -39.98
N LYS A 666 -18.87 -23.44 -41.03
CA LYS A 666 -19.62 -24.71 -40.91
C LYS A 666 -18.84 -25.86 -40.25
N ASN A 667 -17.52 -25.88 -40.42
CA ASN A 667 -16.64 -26.95 -39.91
C ASN A 667 -15.76 -26.50 -38.73
N ARG A 668 -16.13 -25.40 -38.06
CA ARG A 668 -15.39 -24.88 -36.91
C ARG A 668 -16.30 -24.80 -35.67
N PRO A 669 -15.71 -24.83 -34.47
CA PRO A 669 -16.43 -24.53 -33.23
C PRO A 669 -17.19 -23.21 -33.34
N LYS A 670 -18.40 -23.14 -32.78
CA LYS A 670 -19.16 -21.89 -32.65
C LYS A 670 -18.85 -21.16 -31.34
N GLU A 671 -18.23 -21.87 -30.41
CA GLU A 671 -17.78 -21.37 -29.13
C GLU A 671 -16.50 -22.10 -28.68
N LEU A 672 -15.78 -21.47 -27.77
CA LEU A 672 -14.63 -22.04 -27.09
C LEU A 672 -14.91 -22.06 -25.59
N ILE A 673 -14.78 -23.22 -24.98
CA ILE A 673 -14.98 -23.47 -23.56
C ILE A 673 -13.61 -23.79 -22.95
N LEU A 674 -13.20 -22.99 -21.96
CA LEU A 674 -11.89 -23.02 -21.32
C LEU A 674 -12.06 -22.96 -19.80
N SER A 675 -11.18 -23.58 -19.00
CA SER A 675 -11.21 -23.38 -17.54
C SER A 675 -11.00 -21.89 -17.18
N LYS A 676 -11.84 -21.34 -16.28
CA LYS A 676 -11.69 -19.96 -15.79
C LYS A 676 -10.37 -19.78 -15.02
N ALA A 677 -9.87 -20.82 -14.35
CA ALA A 677 -8.61 -20.79 -13.61
C ALA A 677 -7.40 -20.69 -14.56
N ASP A 678 -7.36 -21.51 -15.61
CA ASP A 678 -6.32 -21.45 -16.63
C ASP A 678 -6.41 -20.13 -17.41
N PHE A 679 -7.62 -19.73 -17.81
CA PHE A 679 -7.85 -18.49 -18.56
C PHE A 679 -7.44 -17.22 -17.80
N ARG A 680 -7.46 -17.24 -16.47
CA ARG A 680 -6.97 -16.13 -15.63
C ARG A 680 -5.46 -15.90 -15.79
N THR A 681 -4.70 -16.93 -16.15
CA THR A 681 -3.25 -16.87 -16.27
C THR A 681 -2.83 -16.26 -17.61
N ILE A 682 -2.01 -15.21 -17.58
CA ILE A 682 -1.52 -14.55 -18.81
C ILE A 682 -0.73 -15.51 -19.70
N LEU A 683 0.10 -16.37 -19.10
CA LEU A 683 0.89 -17.37 -19.82
C LEU A 683 0.02 -18.30 -20.66
N PHE A 684 -1.10 -18.79 -20.11
CA PHE A 684 -2.03 -19.66 -20.81
C PHE A 684 -2.68 -18.95 -22.00
N ARG A 685 -3.15 -17.70 -21.80
CA ARG A 685 -3.75 -16.90 -22.88
C ARG A 685 -2.76 -16.63 -24.01
N THR A 686 -1.51 -16.30 -23.68
CA THR A 686 -0.45 -16.08 -24.68
C THR A 686 -0.11 -17.35 -25.45
N GLN A 687 0.04 -18.49 -24.76
CA GLN A 687 0.31 -19.78 -25.40
C GLN A 687 -0.83 -20.21 -26.34
N LEU A 688 -2.08 -19.99 -25.92
CA LEU A 688 -3.24 -20.31 -26.74
C LEU A 688 -3.36 -19.36 -27.95
N ALA A 689 -3.09 -18.06 -27.77
CA ALA A 689 -3.05 -17.11 -28.87
C ALA A 689 -1.94 -17.44 -29.87
N GLU A 690 -0.75 -17.86 -29.41
CA GLU A 690 0.33 -18.34 -30.28
C GLU A 690 -0.04 -19.60 -31.05
N TYR A 691 -0.76 -20.54 -30.43
CA TYR A 691 -1.29 -21.71 -31.13
C TYR A 691 -2.19 -21.29 -32.30
N TYR A 692 -3.13 -20.38 -32.06
CA TYR A 692 -4.00 -19.86 -33.12
C TYR A 692 -3.25 -19.00 -34.16
N ARG A 693 -2.16 -18.30 -33.79
CA ARG A 693 -1.29 -17.62 -34.77
C ARG A 693 -0.58 -18.59 -35.70
N LYS A 694 -0.09 -19.71 -35.16
CA LYS A 694 0.51 -20.78 -35.98
C LYS A 694 -0.54 -21.35 -36.94
N GLU A 695 -1.77 -21.54 -36.46
CA GLU A 695 -2.87 -21.96 -37.32
C GLU A 695 -3.23 -20.92 -38.40
N ALA A 696 -3.34 -19.64 -38.04
CA ALA A 696 -3.58 -18.55 -38.99
C ALA A 696 -2.52 -18.50 -40.10
N SER A 697 -1.26 -18.84 -39.78
CA SER A 697 -0.17 -18.84 -40.75
C SER A 697 -0.36 -19.86 -41.89
N ILE A 698 -1.17 -20.90 -41.66
CA ILE A 698 -1.52 -21.93 -42.65
C ILE A 698 -2.61 -21.43 -43.61
N TYR A 699 -3.48 -20.54 -43.15
CA TYR A 699 -4.67 -20.06 -43.89
C TYR A 699 -4.53 -18.63 -44.43
N LYS A 700 -3.30 -18.12 -44.62
CA LYS A 700 -3.03 -16.72 -45.04
C LYS A 700 -3.79 -16.26 -46.28
N SER A 701 -4.19 -17.17 -47.16
CA SER A 701 -4.95 -16.88 -48.39
C SER A 701 -6.47 -16.98 -48.25
N ASP A 702 -6.98 -17.52 -47.14
CA ASP A 702 -8.41 -17.70 -46.88
C ASP A 702 -8.88 -16.63 -45.88
N ARG A 703 -9.59 -15.63 -46.40
CA ARG A 703 -10.05 -14.48 -45.61
C ARG A 703 -11.01 -14.88 -44.50
N ASP A 704 -11.93 -15.81 -44.75
CA ASP A 704 -12.95 -16.18 -43.79
C ASP A 704 -12.34 -16.98 -42.62
N GLN A 705 -11.34 -17.83 -42.91
CA GLN A 705 -10.55 -18.50 -41.86
C GLN A 705 -9.72 -17.51 -41.06
N MET A 706 -9.10 -16.54 -41.72
CA MET A 706 -8.31 -15.52 -41.04
C MET A 706 -9.16 -14.66 -40.12
N ASP A 707 -10.35 -14.22 -40.56
CA ASP A 707 -11.27 -13.41 -39.75
C ASP A 707 -11.76 -14.20 -38.53
N TYR A 708 -12.08 -15.49 -38.69
CA TYR A 708 -12.44 -16.40 -37.60
C TYR A 708 -11.29 -16.54 -36.57
N ILE A 709 -10.07 -16.83 -37.02
CA ILE A 709 -8.93 -17.08 -36.13
C ILE A 709 -8.46 -15.78 -35.45
N GLN A 710 -8.48 -14.65 -36.16
CA GLN A 710 -8.14 -13.34 -35.61
C GLN A 710 -9.12 -12.89 -34.55
N PHE A 711 -10.42 -13.17 -34.72
CA PHE A 711 -11.41 -12.92 -33.66
C PHE A 711 -11.01 -13.65 -32.38
N ILE A 712 -10.67 -14.93 -32.46
CA ILE A 712 -10.25 -15.72 -31.29
C ILE A 712 -9.01 -15.11 -30.64
N ILE A 713 -7.95 -14.82 -31.41
CA ILE A 713 -6.73 -14.20 -30.90
C ILE A 713 -7.04 -12.87 -30.18
N ARG A 714 -7.88 -12.03 -30.80
CA ARG A 714 -8.27 -10.73 -30.23
C ARG A 714 -9.00 -10.91 -28.89
N GLU A 715 -9.89 -11.88 -28.81
CA GLU A 715 -10.63 -12.19 -27.60
C GLU A 715 -9.75 -12.76 -26.48
N LEU A 716 -8.74 -13.56 -26.83
CA LEU A 716 -7.75 -14.10 -25.87
C LEU A 716 -6.82 -13.01 -25.34
N GLU A 717 -6.41 -12.06 -26.17
CA GLU A 717 -5.36 -11.08 -25.82
C GLU A 717 -5.91 -9.74 -25.33
N PHE A 718 -7.05 -9.30 -25.85
CA PHE A 718 -7.62 -7.98 -25.57
C PHE A 718 -9.03 -8.06 -24.98
N GLY A 719 -9.84 -9.03 -25.43
CA GLY A 719 -11.21 -9.22 -24.96
C GLY A 719 -11.35 -9.93 -23.61
N TYR A 720 -10.25 -10.49 -23.06
CA TYR A 720 -10.31 -11.47 -21.96
C TYR A 720 -10.98 -10.95 -20.68
N ASN A 721 -10.87 -9.65 -20.38
CA ASN A 721 -11.41 -9.05 -19.16
C ASN A 721 -12.94 -9.24 -19.03
N LYS A 722 -13.68 -9.34 -20.15
CA LYS A 722 -15.14 -9.53 -20.09
C LYS A 722 -15.55 -10.94 -19.63
N TYR A 723 -14.62 -11.90 -19.66
CA TYR A 723 -14.84 -13.27 -19.22
C TYR A 723 -14.29 -13.56 -17.82
N LEU A 724 -13.45 -12.67 -17.28
CA LEU A 724 -12.86 -12.80 -15.94
C LEU A 724 -13.64 -12.10 -14.83
N LYS A 725 -14.61 -11.25 -15.19
CA LYS A 725 -15.66 -10.78 -14.28
C LYS A 725 -16.51 -11.97 -13.81
#